data_AF-A0A5J4N6P8-F1
#
_entry.id   AF-A0A5J4N6P8-F1
#
_cell.length_a   1.000
_cell.length_b   1.000
_cell.length_c   1.000
_cell.angle_alpha   90.00
_cell.angle_beta   90.00
_cell.angle_gamma   90.00
#
_symmetry.space_group_name_H-M   'P 1'
#
loop_
_entity.id
_entity.type
_entity.pdbx_description
1 polymer ?
#
loop_
_entity_poly.entity_id
_entity_poly.type
_entity_poly.pdbx_seq_one_letter_code
_entity_poly.pdbx_strand_id
1 'polypeptide(L)'
;MLGLDLPHGRLKSVVDPLERGNFKKALTEINKVLKKTPTYAAARVLKALVLLKSGRPSEAADLAEDVIRACPTDESTLSTILCYFRETGQSAREREYLKSALEKCPNREDLLICLFLNQVQAEDFSAQQKTARLLSQQFSSRMYIYWMIVSTLMQADDNPDLGTRMFLPLAEKMLLREAIANKMEKHMEFQLLLDVLDRLGKHNDALDFLDRKELIDRLDESDYRCDYSDKRLELCASLDLWERAFKLAESKLLQSPNHWNAWKCLLDMTVGCDSHELPSSRLTQLYSLIVGLIRDHPKVRGPQLARLDLLASLTKRGQRLPSDANIAQCLSLYLDTFSSKPVCAFDVAYLIPACLPDAVERTTTVRFSHYQFLLHPCDVHEHYILNVWLTAFVYHVRIFPLHMFQFLRTVVDEVEKMDITCTPKLRFLGSYYAHVSTAGVPTLYIALFCLQFTSDSKQTYRHLCVYQIARASGHNIPLGELMRTYLAYAPERKSIANLTQKLGDDHANPGAVDLCPADGFLLLALSSLVEQTDTVCSSIDSFGSTLLAAYWTQYLGISHASNNHHFRLRLCSLFSPHCLACPDLALSQTNRLQIKQLLYVSLGYFLVSPAPMLTLWAGSTPSGPLPDSNPVLGLYQRLHALSGSTVSEAEEGILAAYRRSAYTRVREFTQFAKRLRHADVFLTARLELVYWQVAVMPDEYVVCFKLLSRKSCTTAT
;
A
#
# COMPACT_ATOMS: atom_id res chain seq x y z
N MET A 1 -1.07 26.33 9.14
CA MET A 1 -1.60 27.65 9.56
C MET A 1 -1.93 27.58 11.04
N LEU A 2 -1.70 28.65 11.81
CA LEU A 2 -1.88 28.62 13.27
C LEU A 2 -3.36 28.55 13.67
N GLY A 3 -4.29 28.80 12.73
CA GLY A 3 -5.74 28.65 12.95
C GLY A 3 -6.29 29.61 14.02
N LEU A 4 -5.60 30.72 14.25
CA LEU A 4 -5.96 31.73 15.25
C LEU A 4 -6.98 32.70 14.66
N ASP A 5 -8.27 32.44 14.86
CA ASP A 5 -9.32 33.44 14.62
C ASP A 5 -9.36 34.42 15.79
N LEU A 6 -8.54 35.46 15.70
CA LEU A 6 -8.52 36.56 16.67
C LEU A 6 -9.45 37.68 16.20
N PRO A 7 -10.51 38.03 16.96
CA PRO A 7 -11.47 39.07 16.56
C PRO A 7 -10.83 40.47 16.47
N HIS A 8 -9.67 40.68 17.08
CA HIS A 8 -8.99 41.96 17.11
C HIS A 8 -7.98 42.14 15.96
N GLY A 9 -8.25 43.08 15.06
CA GLY A 9 -7.37 43.44 13.92
C GLY A 9 -5.92 43.81 14.30
N ARG A 10 -5.65 44.19 15.56
CA ARG A 10 -4.29 44.50 16.04
C ARG A 10 -3.42 43.27 16.32
N LEU A 11 -4.03 42.11 16.62
CA LEU A 11 -3.27 40.87 16.75
C LEU A 11 -3.08 40.20 15.39
N LYS A 12 -3.99 40.42 14.43
CA LYS A 12 -3.83 39.95 13.04
C LYS A 12 -2.54 40.47 12.40
N SER A 13 -2.16 41.72 12.65
CA SER A 13 -0.88 42.28 12.16
C SER A 13 0.37 41.61 12.73
N VAL A 14 0.25 40.83 13.82
CA VAL A 14 1.32 39.98 14.37
C VAL A 14 1.25 38.56 13.84
N VAL A 15 0.03 38.04 13.60
CA VAL A 15 -0.20 36.69 13.06
C VAL A 15 0.32 36.57 11.62
N ASP A 16 0.06 37.54 10.73
CA ASP A 16 0.50 37.42 9.33
C ASP A 16 2.03 37.29 9.18
N PRO A 17 2.88 38.11 9.85
CA PRO A 17 4.32 37.91 9.82
C PRO A 17 4.78 36.61 10.49
N LEU A 18 4.06 36.14 11.52
CA LEU A 18 4.37 34.90 12.22
C LEU A 18 4.12 33.67 11.32
N GLU A 19 2.99 33.63 10.61
CA GLU A 19 2.67 32.56 9.68
C GLU A 19 3.60 32.52 8.47
N ARG A 20 4.12 33.68 8.05
CA ARG A 20 5.15 33.81 7.00
C ARG A 20 6.57 33.50 7.49
N GLY A 21 6.75 33.10 8.75
CA GLY A 21 8.06 32.79 9.34
C GLY A 21 8.96 34.01 9.62
N ASN A 22 8.43 35.24 9.54
CA ASN A 22 9.19 36.46 9.81
C ASN A 22 9.13 36.85 11.29
N PHE A 23 9.83 36.09 12.12
CA PHE A 23 9.80 36.23 13.59
C PHE A 23 10.29 37.59 14.08
N LYS A 24 11.26 38.22 13.38
CA LYS A 24 11.77 39.55 13.75
C LYS A 24 10.68 40.62 13.63
N LYS A 25 9.95 40.63 12.50
CA LYS A 25 8.81 41.55 12.31
C LYS A 25 7.68 41.26 13.29
N ALA A 26 7.34 39.99 13.49
CA ALA A 26 6.32 39.58 14.47
C ALA A 26 6.67 40.08 15.90
N LEU A 27 7.95 39.94 16.33
CA LEU A 27 8.42 40.44 17.62
C LEU A 27 8.34 41.97 17.72
N THR A 28 8.64 42.71 16.65
CA THR A 28 8.53 44.18 16.69
C THR A 28 7.08 44.64 16.83
N GLU A 29 6.15 44.03 16.09
CA GLU A 29 4.74 44.38 16.13
C GLU A 29 4.10 43.99 17.47
N ILE A 30 4.38 42.80 18.01
CA ILE A 30 3.83 42.41 19.32
C ILE A 30 4.37 43.27 20.46
N ASN A 31 5.63 43.71 20.39
CA ASN A 31 6.19 44.64 21.37
C ASN A 31 5.54 46.04 21.26
N LYS A 32 5.15 46.50 20.06
CA LYS A 32 4.38 47.76 19.91
C LYS A 32 3.00 47.64 20.56
N VAL A 33 2.34 46.50 20.41
CA VAL A 33 1.04 46.23 21.06
C VAL A 33 1.20 46.22 22.58
N LEU A 34 2.18 45.49 23.11
CA LEU A 34 2.42 45.40 24.55
C LEU A 34 2.93 46.71 25.17
N LYS A 35 3.60 47.59 24.41
CA LYS A 35 3.93 48.95 24.87
C LYS A 35 2.69 49.80 25.13
N LYS A 36 1.64 49.63 24.33
CA LYS A 36 0.37 50.37 24.49
C LYS A 36 -0.53 49.73 25.54
N THR A 37 -0.56 48.40 25.61
CA THR A 37 -1.39 47.64 26.55
C THR A 37 -0.57 46.50 27.18
N PRO A 38 0.20 46.77 28.24
CA PRO A 38 1.10 45.78 28.85
C PRO A 38 0.38 44.59 29.51
N THR A 39 -0.85 44.82 30.00
CA THR A 39 -1.67 43.82 30.71
C THR A 39 -2.50 42.93 29.79
N TYR A 40 -2.39 43.10 28.46
CA TYR A 40 -3.21 42.34 27.52
C TYR A 40 -2.74 40.88 27.42
N ALA A 41 -3.49 39.97 28.06
CA ALA A 41 -3.13 38.57 28.23
C ALA A 41 -2.90 37.83 26.90
N ALA A 42 -3.81 37.96 25.92
CA ALA A 42 -3.64 37.37 24.59
C ALA A 42 -2.34 37.82 23.90
N ALA A 43 -1.97 39.10 24.00
CA ALA A 43 -0.73 39.59 23.41
C ALA A 43 0.54 39.05 24.11
N ARG A 44 0.48 38.81 25.42
CA ARG A 44 1.58 38.19 26.17
C ARG A 44 1.80 36.73 25.74
N VAL A 45 0.73 35.95 25.62
CA VAL A 45 0.80 34.55 25.14
C VAL A 45 1.21 34.49 23.67
N LEU A 46 0.71 35.42 22.84
CA LEU A 46 1.14 35.50 21.44
C LEU A 46 2.64 35.83 21.33
N LYS A 47 3.17 36.70 22.21
CA LYS A 47 4.62 36.93 22.31
C LYS A 47 5.38 35.66 22.70
N ALA A 48 4.86 34.87 23.64
CA ALA A 48 5.44 33.57 23.99
C ALA A 48 5.46 32.61 22.78
N LEU A 49 4.39 32.54 21.98
CA LEU A 49 4.35 31.79 20.73
C LEU A 49 5.41 32.26 19.71
N VAL A 50 5.57 33.58 19.51
CA VAL A 50 6.62 34.10 18.62
C VAL A 50 8.02 33.72 19.15
N LEU A 51 8.25 33.82 20.46
CA LEU A 51 9.52 33.45 21.08
C LEU A 51 9.83 31.95 20.92
N LEU A 52 8.81 31.10 21.11
CA LEU A 52 8.90 29.66 20.90
C LEU A 52 9.33 29.34 19.46
N LYS A 53 8.64 29.92 18.47
CA LYS A 53 8.96 29.75 17.04
C LYS A 53 10.32 30.36 16.65
N SER A 54 10.79 31.36 17.39
CA SER A 54 12.11 31.97 17.19
C SER A 54 13.28 31.19 17.82
N GLY A 55 13.01 30.05 18.48
CA GLY A 55 14.05 29.19 19.09
C GLY A 55 14.40 29.53 20.54
N ARG A 56 13.57 30.31 21.25
CA ARG A 56 13.76 30.69 22.67
C ARG A 56 12.67 30.09 23.58
N PRO A 57 12.70 28.77 23.83
CA PRO A 57 11.59 28.08 24.51
C PRO A 57 11.51 28.38 26.02
N SER A 58 12.62 28.66 26.70
CA SER A 58 12.64 28.96 28.14
C SER A 58 11.88 30.25 28.45
N GLU A 59 12.24 31.35 27.78
CA GLU A 59 11.56 32.64 27.95
C GLU A 59 10.09 32.60 27.50
N ALA A 60 9.78 31.78 26.50
CA ALA A 60 8.40 31.56 26.07
C ALA A 60 7.58 30.87 27.18
N ALA A 61 8.16 29.87 27.85
CA ALA A 61 7.50 29.18 28.96
C ALA A 61 7.21 30.12 30.12
N ASP A 62 8.19 30.90 30.57
CA ASP A 62 8.01 31.84 31.69
C ASP A 62 6.87 32.84 31.41
N LEU A 63 6.85 33.43 30.20
CA LEU A 63 5.80 34.38 29.81
C LEU A 63 4.42 33.75 29.67
N ALA A 64 4.33 32.50 29.21
CA ALA A 64 3.07 31.79 29.05
C ALA A 64 2.51 31.32 30.40
N GLU A 65 3.35 30.77 31.28
CA GLU A 65 2.97 30.26 32.60
C GLU A 65 2.29 31.33 33.46
N ASP A 66 2.83 32.55 33.46
CA ASP A 66 2.26 33.67 34.19
C ASP A 66 0.79 33.93 33.80
N VAL A 67 0.46 33.79 32.52
CA VAL A 67 -0.89 34.02 32.00
C VAL A 67 -1.77 32.79 32.21
N ILE A 68 -1.23 31.59 32.00
CA ILE A 68 -1.96 30.31 32.16
C ILE A 68 -2.41 30.14 33.62
N ARG A 69 -1.58 30.47 34.61
CA ARG A 69 -1.94 30.41 36.04
C ARG A 69 -3.13 31.29 36.40
N ALA A 70 -3.31 32.43 35.73
CA ALA A 70 -4.46 33.30 35.96
C ALA A 70 -5.78 32.69 35.44
N CYS A 71 -5.71 31.65 34.59
CA CYS A 71 -6.84 30.98 33.96
C CYS A 71 -7.85 31.97 33.34
N PRO A 72 -7.43 32.79 32.36
CA PRO A 72 -8.30 33.72 31.66
C PRO A 72 -9.31 32.99 30.77
N THR A 73 -10.56 33.44 30.80
CA THR A 73 -11.66 32.84 30.02
C THR A 73 -12.09 33.70 28.84
N ASP A 74 -11.41 34.80 28.52
CA ASP A 74 -11.73 35.58 27.33
C ASP A 74 -11.35 34.81 26.05
N GLU A 75 -12.19 34.91 25.01
CA GLU A 75 -12.09 34.15 23.76
C GLU A 75 -10.71 34.31 23.08
N SER A 76 -10.20 35.54 23.03
CA SER A 76 -8.93 35.85 22.36
C SER A 76 -7.72 35.23 23.07
N THR A 77 -7.69 35.28 24.41
CA THR A 77 -6.60 34.72 25.20
C THR A 77 -6.71 33.19 25.25
N LEU A 78 -7.92 32.64 25.40
CA LEU A 78 -8.17 31.20 25.34
C LEU A 78 -7.66 30.60 24.02
N SER A 79 -8.07 31.13 22.88
CA SER A 79 -7.63 30.66 21.56
C SER A 79 -6.10 30.69 21.42
N THR A 80 -5.46 31.76 21.92
CA THR A 80 -4.00 31.90 21.91
C THR A 80 -3.30 30.90 22.84
N ILE A 81 -3.88 30.61 24.03
CA ILE A 81 -3.36 29.61 24.98
C ILE A 81 -3.49 28.19 24.41
N LEU A 82 -4.64 27.83 23.84
CA LEU A 82 -4.83 26.52 23.22
C LEU A 82 -3.88 26.30 22.03
N CYS A 83 -3.64 27.36 21.23
CA CYS A 83 -2.61 27.34 20.20
C CYS A 83 -1.21 27.11 20.80
N TYR A 84 -0.87 27.78 21.90
CA TYR A 84 0.39 27.57 22.61
C TYR A 84 0.55 26.13 23.12
N PHE A 85 -0.50 25.53 23.70
CA PHE A 85 -0.44 24.12 24.13
C PHE A 85 -0.26 23.16 22.95
N ARG A 86 -0.94 23.39 21.82
CA ARG A 86 -0.78 22.59 20.60
C ARG A 86 0.63 22.67 20.04
N GLU A 87 1.19 23.87 19.95
CA GLU A 87 2.54 24.11 19.43
C GLU A 87 3.66 23.56 20.35
N THR A 88 3.37 23.40 21.64
CA THR A 88 4.29 22.81 22.62
C THR A 88 4.07 21.30 22.84
N GLY A 89 3.02 20.71 22.27
CA GLY A 89 2.66 19.31 22.46
C GLY A 89 2.18 18.95 23.88
N GLN A 90 1.71 19.93 24.66
CA GLN A 90 1.33 19.75 26.07
C GLN A 90 -0.17 19.41 26.23
N SER A 91 -0.65 18.37 25.56
CA SER A 91 -2.08 18.03 25.49
C SER A 91 -2.73 17.72 26.86
N ALA A 92 -1.98 17.16 27.81
CA ALA A 92 -2.49 16.88 29.16
C ALA A 92 -2.78 18.17 29.95
N ARG A 93 -1.88 19.14 29.86
CA ARG A 93 -2.04 20.45 30.53
C ARG A 93 -3.15 21.28 29.90
N GLU A 94 -3.30 21.20 28.58
CA GLU A 94 -4.45 21.79 27.88
C GLU A 94 -5.78 21.28 28.46
N ARG A 95 -5.88 19.97 28.72
CA ARG A 95 -7.07 19.36 29.30
C ARG A 95 -7.37 19.88 30.71
N GLU A 96 -6.36 19.95 31.56
CA GLU A 96 -6.49 20.48 32.92
C GLU A 96 -6.93 21.94 32.91
N TYR A 97 -6.32 22.75 32.03
CA TYR A 97 -6.70 24.15 31.83
C TYR A 97 -8.17 24.28 31.41
N LEU A 98 -8.61 23.48 30.44
CA LEU A 98 -10.00 23.48 29.97
C LEU A 98 -10.99 23.08 31.06
N LYS A 99 -10.65 22.10 31.90
CA LYS A 99 -11.48 21.73 33.06
C LYS A 99 -11.60 22.89 34.06
N SER A 100 -10.49 23.52 34.44
CA SER A 100 -10.48 24.68 35.33
C SER A 100 -11.25 25.89 34.75
N ALA A 101 -11.18 26.09 33.43
CA ALA A 101 -11.96 27.12 32.74
C ALA A 101 -13.47 26.83 32.78
N LEU A 102 -13.87 25.56 32.64
CA LEU A 102 -15.27 25.12 32.75
C LEU A 102 -15.82 25.20 34.18
N GLU A 103 -15.00 25.02 35.21
CA GLU A 103 -15.40 25.27 36.60
C GLU A 103 -15.80 26.73 36.82
N LYS A 104 -15.11 27.69 36.15
CA LYS A 104 -15.48 29.12 36.18
C LYS A 104 -16.70 29.43 35.30
N CYS A 105 -16.84 28.75 34.17
CA CYS A 105 -17.88 29.03 33.16
C CYS A 105 -18.50 27.72 32.63
N PRO A 106 -19.43 27.08 33.37
CA PRO A 106 -19.90 25.72 33.07
C PRO A 106 -20.82 25.60 31.86
N ASN A 107 -21.45 26.69 31.41
CA ASN A 107 -22.43 26.69 30.32
C ASN A 107 -21.87 27.23 28.99
N ARG A 108 -20.57 27.10 28.74
CA ARG A 108 -19.92 27.65 27.55
C ARG A 108 -19.67 26.55 26.51
N GLU A 109 -20.37 26.63 25.37
CA GLU A 109 -20.36 25.61 24.32
C GLU A 109 -18.97 25.38 23.70
N ASP A 110 -18.27 26.47 23.37
CA ASP A 110 -16.94 26.45 22.76
C ASP A 110 -15.89 25.77 23.65
N LEU A 111 -15.90 25.99 24.97
CA LEU A 111 -14.99 25.32 25.91
C LEU A 111 -15.24 23.81 25.97
N LEU A 112 -16.51 23.39 25.95
CA LEU A 112 -16.87 21.98 25.92
C LEU A 112 -16.48 21.32 24.59
N ILE A 113 -16.63 22.02 23.45
CA ILE A 113 -16.13 21.55 22.15
C ILE A 113 -14.61 21.40 22.19
N CYS A 114 -13.88 22.41 22.69
CA CYS A 114 -12.42 22.33 22.82
C CYS A 114 -11.98 21.17 23.71
N LEU A 115 -12.65 20.97 24.84
CA LEU A 115 -12.38 19.85 25.74
C LEU A 115 -12.66 18.50 25.06
N PHE A 116 -13.78 18.37 24.36
CA PHE A 116 -14.12 17.17 23.60
C PHE A 116 -13.06 16.87 22.54
N LEU A 117 -12.65 17.85 21.74
CA LEU A 117 -11.65 17.64 20.68
C LEU A 117 -10.26 17.33 21.23
N ASN A 118 -9.85 17.91 22.36
CA ASN A 118 -8.61 17.51 23.05
C ASN A 118 -8.69 16.05 23.55
N GLN A 119 -9.84 15.62 24.08
CA GLN A 119 -10.05 14.23 24.47
C GLN A 119 -10.05 13.27 23.27
N VAL A 120 -10.52 13.72 22.09
CA VAL A 120 -10.40 12.99 20.81
C VAL A 120 -8.94 12.77 20.43
N GLN A 121 -8.11 13.82 20.48
CA GLN A 121 -6.68 13.70 20.18
C GLN A 121 -5.95 12.77 21.13
N ALA A 122 -6.33 12.78 22.41
CA ALA A 122 -5.72 11.94 23.44
C ALA A 122 -6.34 10.54 23.54
N GLU A 123 -7.27 10.17 22.64
CA GLU A 123 -7.91 8.85 22.57
C GLU A 123 -8.64 8.42 23.86
N ASP A 124 -9.06 9.38 24.69
CA ASP A 124 -9.82 9.09 25.91
C ASP A 124 -11.33 9.02 25.62
N PHE A 125 -11.77 7.87 25.10
CA PHE A 125 -13.14 7.68 24.62
C PHE A 125 -14.20 7.76 25.72
N SER A 126 -13.85 7.41 26.96
CA SER A 126 -14.75 7.53 28.12
C SER A 126 -15.02 8.98 28.48
N ALA A 127 -13.96 9.81 28.53
CA ALA A 127 -14.12 11.24 28.75
C ALA A 127 -14.87 11.91 27.58
N GLN A 128 -14.57 11.53 26.33
CA GLN A 128 -15.27 12.03 25.14
C GLN A 128 -16.78 11.81 25.24
N GLN A 129 -17.22 10.60 25.58
CA GLN A 129 -18.64 10.29 25.72
C GLN A 129 -19.32 11.13 26.81
N LYS A 130 -18.66 11.33 27.96
CA LYS A 130 -19.18 12.16 29.06
C LYS A 130 -19.35 13.62 28.62
N THR A 131 -18.33 14.19 27.96
CA THR A 131 -18.37 15.57 27.45
C THR A 131 -19.42 15.74 26.36
N ALA A 132 -19.51 14.79 25.41
CA ALA A 132 -20.52 14.81 24.35
C ALA A 132 -21.95 14.68 24.89
N ARG A 133 -22.15 13.89 25.95
CA ARG A 133 -23.42 13.81 26.65
C ARG A 133 -23.82 15.15 27.25
N LEU A 134 -22.91 15.83 27.95
CA LEU A 134 -23.15 17.17 28.52
C LEU A 134 -23.50 18.17 27.41
N LEU A 135 -22.74 18.17 26.31
CA LEU A 135 -23.01 19.00 25.13
C LEU A 135 -24.42 18.76 24.58
N SER A 136 -24.81 17.49 24.41
CA SER A 136 -26.14 17.12 23.88
C SER A 136 -27.31 17.47 24.81
N GLN A 137 -27.05 17.60 26.12
CA GLN A 137 -28.06 17.94 27.13
C GLN A 137 -28.24 19.45 27.26
N GLN A 138 -27.15 20.21 27.14
CA GLN A 138 -27.14 21.67 27.31
C GLN A 138 -27.44 22.43 26.01
N PHE A 139 -27.07 21.88 24.86
CA PHE A 139 -27.17 22.54 23.57
C PHE A 139 -27.95 21.68 22.56
N SER A 140 -28.83 22.32 21.79
CA SER A 140 -29.78 21.64 20.89
C SER A 140 -29.19 21.16 19.55
N SER A 141 -27.86 21.02 19.43
CA SER A 141 -27.25 20.59 18.16
C SER A 141 -27.25 19.07 18.01
N ARG A 142 -27.75 18.59 16.86
CA ARG A 142 -27.79 17.16 16.55
C ARG A 142 -26.40 16.53 16.48
N MET A 143 -25.39 17.30 16.10
CA MET A 143 -24.02 16.79 15.98
C MET A 143 -23.50 16.21 17.30
N TYR A 144 -23.92 16.76 18.45
CA TYR A 144 -23.50 16.29 19.77
C TYR A 144 -24.07 14.92 20.13
N ILE A 145 -25.28 14.61 19.66
CA ILE A 145 -25.86 13.27 19.81
C ILE A 145 -24.98 12.26 19.09
N TYR A 146 -24.58 12.55 17.84
CA TYR A 146 -23.71 11.67 17.08
C TYR A 146 -22.28 11.64 17.62
N TRP A 147 -21.75 12.73 18.18
CA TRP A 147 -20.46 12.69 18.87
C TRP A 147 -20.50 11.71 20.04
N MET A 148 -21.59 11.75 20.83
CA MET A 148 -21.80 10.79 21.92
C MET A 148 -21.93 9.35 21.40
N ILE A 149 -22.69 9.12 20.33
CA ILE A 149 -22.83 7.79 19.70
C ILE A 149 -21.46 7.28 19.24
N VAL A 150 -20.73 8.07 18.46
CA VAL A 150 -19.42 7.69 17.92
C VAL A 150 -18.42 7.45 19.05
N SER A 151 -18.35 8.29 20.08
CA SER A 151 -17.49 8.04 21.24
C SER A 151 -17.87 6.76 22.01
N THR A 152 -19.16 6.38 22.01
CA THR A 152 -19.62 5.10 22.54
C THR A 152 -19.13 3.93 21.68
N LEU A 153 -19.18 4.07 20.35
CA LEU A 153 -18.65 3.08 19.41
C LEU A 153 -17.12 2.95 19.53
N MET A 154 -16.41 4.05 19.72
CA MET A 154 -14.96 4.01 19.94
C MET A 154 -14.59 3.30 21.24
N GLN A 155 -15.37 3.47 22.32
CA GLN A 155 -15.19 2.67 23.54
C GLN A 155 -15.43 1.16 23.30
N ALA A 156 -16.38 0.82 22.43
CA ALA A 156 -16.63 -0.56 22.05
C ALA A 156 -15.46 -1.19 21.29
N ASP A 157 -14.81 -0.42 20.41
CA ASP A 157 -13.63 -0.85 19.66
C ASP A 157 -12.36 -0.93 20.54
N ASP A 158 -12.25 -0.07 21.56
CA ASP A 158 -11.12 -0.08 22.51
C ASP A 158 -11.18 -1.27 23.49
N ASN A 159 -12.39 -1.60 23.97
CA ASN A 159 -12.62 -2.73 24.89
C ASN A 159 -13.69 -3.68 24.32
N PRO A 160 -13.31 -4.68 23.50
CA PRO A 160 -14.26 -5.52 22.77
C PRO A 160 -15.22 -6.33 23.66
N ASP A 161 -14.76 -6.74 24.86
CA ASP A 161 -15.57 -7.48 25.83
C ASP A 161 -16.75 -6.64 26.37
N LEU A 162 -16.48 -5.38 26.74
CA LEU A 162 -17.52 -4.43 27.16
C LEU A 162 -18.27 -3.86 25.94
N GLY A 163 -17.62 -3.86 24.77
CA GLY A 163 -18.17 -3.44 23.50
C GLY A 163 -19.44 -4.19 23.15
N THR A 164 -19.36 -5.51 23.09
CA THR A 164 -20.52 -6.38 22.78
C THR A 164 -21.57 -6.36 23.88
N ARG A 165 -21.16 -6.37 25.15
CA ARG A 165 -22.07 -6.48 26.29
C ARG A 165 -22.85 -5.21 26.61
N MET A 166 -22.25 -4.04 26.41
CA MET A 166 -22.80 -2.77 26.92
C MET A 166 -22.78 -1.63 25.90
N PHE A 167 -21.65 -1.36 25.26
CA PHE A 167 -21.50 -0.16 24.44
C PHE A 167 -22.24 -0.23 23.10
N LEU A 168 -22.16 -1.35 22.38
CA LEU A 168 -22.91 -1.55 21.13
C LEU A 168 -24.43 -1.52 21.35
N PRO A 169 -25.01 -2.23 22.36
CA PRO A 169 -26.44 -2.10 22.68
C PRO A 169 -26.86 -0.68 23.09
N LEU A 170 -25.98 0.09 23.74
CA LEU A 170 -26.25 1.50 24.07
C LEU A 170 -26.29 2.36 22.82
N ALA A 171 -25.29 2.24 21.94
CA ALA A 171 -25.25 2.96 20.67
C ALA A 171 -26.44 2.61 19.77
N GLU A 172 -26.83 1.33 19.73
CA GLU A 172 -28.02 0.85 19.03
C GLU A 172 -29.28 1.59 19.51
N LYS A 173 -29.54 1.63 20.82
CA LYS A 173 -30.71 2.33 21.39
C LYS A 173 -30.74 3.81 21.02
N MET A 174 -29.57 4.46 21.02
CA MET A 174 -29.46 5.88 20.65
C MET A 174 -29.77 6.10 19.16
N LEU A 175 -29.23 5.25 18.28
CA LEU A 175 -29.46 5.33 16.83
C LEU A 175 -30.90 4.97 16.46
N LEU A 176 -31.48 3.95 17.08
CA LEU A 176 -32.88 3.56 16.88
C LEU A 176 -33.83 4.70 17.27
N ARG A 177 -33.54 5.42 18.35
CA ARG A 177 -34.33 6.59 18.76
C ARG A 177 -34.34 7.67 17.67
N GLU A 178 -33.19 7.95 17.06
CA GLU A 178 -33.09 8.94 15.97
C GLU A 178 -33.76 8.45 14.68
N ALA A 179 -33.68 7.15 14.38
CA ALA A 179 -34.34 6.54 13.22
C ALA A 179 -35.87 6.56 13.37
N ILE A 180 -36.40 6.16 14.53
CA ILE A 180 -37.84 6.13 14.81
C ILE A 180 -38.42 7.55 14.84
N ALA A 181 -37.67 8.52 15.37
CA ALA A 181 -38.07 9.91 15.38
C ALA A 181 -37.93 10.61 14.01
N ASN A 182 -37.51 9.91 12.96
CA ASN A 182 -37.22 10.46 11.63
C ASN A 182 -36.26 11.66 11.68
N LYS A 183 -35.23 11.60 12.53
CA LYS A 183 -34.25 12.69 12.70
C LYS A 183 -32.96 12.50 11.91
N MET A 184 -32.74 11.31 11.34
CA MET A 184 -31.62 11.05 10.45
C MET A 184 -31.77 11.83 9.14
N GLU A 185 -30.74 12.57 8.74
CA GLU A 185 -30.71 13.39 7.51
C GLU A 185 -29.58 12.99 6.55
N LYS A 186 -28.57 12.26 7.01
CA LYS A 186 -27.42 11.88 6.18
C LYS A 186 -27.32 10.36 6.04
N HIS A 187 -26.89 9.88 4.87
CA HIS A 187 -26.66 8.44 4.67
C HIS A 187 -25.63 7.86 5.63
N MET A 188 -24.65 8.67 6.03
CA MET A 188 -23.61 8.29 7.00
C MET A 188 -24.19 7.97 8.38
N GLU A 189 -25.25 8.66 8.80
CA GLU A 189 -25.93 8.41 10.08
C GLU A 189 -26.70 7.09 10.03
N PHE A 190 -27.35 6.81 8.90
CA PHE A 190 -28.04 5.55 8.67
C PHE A 190 -27.05 4.38 8.52
N GLN A 191 -25.91 4.58 7.86
CA GLN A 191 -24.83 3.60 7.76
C GLN A 191 -24.24 3.24 9.12
N LEU A 192 -24.16 4.18 10.08
CA LEU A 192 -23.79 3.86 11.46
C LEU A 192 -24.81 2.91 12.12
N LEU A 193 -26.11 3.13 11.92
CA LEU A 193 -27.13 2.21 12.42
C LEU A 193 -26.95 0.81 11.83
N LEU A 194 -26.76 0.72 10.51
CA LEU A 194 -26.53 -0.56 9.84
C LEU A 194 -25.27 -1.27 10.36
N ASP A 195 -24.15 -0.55 10.52
CA ASP A 195 -22.90 -1.11 11.07
C ASP A 195 -23.09 -1.62 12.52
N VAL A 196 -23.84 -0.90 13.36
CA VAL A 196 -24.11 -1.35 14.74
C VAL A 196 -24.98 -2.60 14.76
N LEU A 197 -26.03 -2.65 13.94
CA LEU A 197 -26.90 -3.82 13.86
C LEU A 197 -26.14 -5.05 13.34
N ASP A 198 -25.28 -4.85 12.34
CA ASP A 198 -24.41 -5.88 11.76
C ASP A 198 -23.45 -6.46 12.81
N ARG A 199 -22.77 -5.60 13.58
CA ARG A 199 -21.88 -6.03 14.68
C ARG A 199 -22.60 -6.73 15.83
N LEU A 200 -23.89 -6.45 16.02
CA LEU A 200 -24.74 -7.14 17.00
C LEU A 200 -25.36 -8.43 16.45
N GLY A 201 -25.12 -8.78 15.18
CA GLY A 201 -25.73 -9.93 14.52
C GLY A 201 -27.23 -9.77 14.23
N LYS A 202 -27.77 -8.55 14.35
CA LYS A 202 -29.19 -8.22 14.13
C LYS A 202 -29.46 -7.93 12.65
N HIS A 203 -29.12 -8.88 11.79
CA HIS A 203 -29.20 -8.71 10.34
C HIS A 203 -30.65 -8.55 9.84
N ASN A 204 -31.63 -9.18 10.49
CA ASN A 204 -33.06 -9.03 10.16
C ASN A 204 -33.52 -7.58 10.35
N ASP A 205 -33.22 -6.99 11.51
CA ASP A 205 -33.58 -5.59 11.81
C ASP A 205 -32.93 -4.64 10.79
N ALA A 206 -31.68 -4.90 10.40
CA ALA A 206 -30.98 -4.10 9.40
C ALA A 206 -31.66 -4.18 8.01
N LEU A 207 -32.12 -5.36 7.59
CA LEU A 207 -32.91 -5.52 6.36
C LEU A 207 -34.26 -4.81 6.45
N ASP A 208 -34.96 -4.90 7.59
CA ASP A 208 -36.26 -4.24 7.78
C ASP A 208 -36.14 -2.72 7.65
N PHE A 209 -35.08 -2.12 8.19
CA PHE A 209 -34.80 -0.70 7.97
C PHE A 209 -34.48 -0.37 6.51
N LEU A 210 -33.75 -1.24 5.82
CA LEU A 210 -33.46 -1.08 4.39
C LEU A 210 -34.69 -1.26 3.50
N ASP A 211 -35.76 -1.89 3.98
CA ASP A 211 -37.03 -2.03 3.25
C ASP A 211 -37.97 -0.84 3.42
N ARG A 212 -37.70 0.05 4.39
CA ARG A 212 -38.46 1.28 4.61
C ARG A 212 -38.14 2.30 3.51
N LYS A 213 -38.90 2.26 2.42
CA LYS A 213 -38.78 3.20 1.30
C LYS A 213 -38.87 4.66 1.75
N GLU A 214 -39.83 5.00 2.61
CA GLU A 214 -40.01 6.36 3.14
C GLU A 214 -38.75 6.91 3.84
N LEU A 215 -38.01 6.05 4.54
CA LEU A 215 -36.76 6.45 5.19
C LEU A 215 -35.66 6.72 4.16
N ILE A 216 -35.51 5.84 3.17
CA ILE A 216 -34.46 5.93 2.17
C ILE A 216 -34.72 7.08 1.20
N ASP A 217 -35.95 7.21 0.70
CA ASP A 217 -36.33 8.27 -0.24
C ASP A 217 -36.09 9.65 0.40
N ARG A 218 -36.45 9.81 1.68
CA ARG A 218 -36.18 11.03 2.45
C ARG A 218 -34.69 11.32 2.62
N LEU A 219 -33.86 10.29 2.83
CA LEU A 219 -32.40 10.45 2.93
C LEU A 219 -31.76 10.79 1.59
N ASP A 220 -32.22 10.14 0.51
CA ASP A 220 -31.79 10.42 -0.86
C ASP A 220 -32.14 11.87 -1.26
N GLU A 221 -33.29 12.40 -0.80
CA GLU A 221 -33.70 13.80 -0.97
C GLU A 221 -32.86 14.79 -0.15
N SER A 222 -32.48 14.42 1.08
CA SER A 222 -31.75 15.32 1.98
C SER A 222 -30.23 15.32 1.80
N ASP A 223 -29.65 14.28 1.21
CA ASP A 223 -28.20 14.10 1.06
C ASP A 223 -27.82 13.77 -0.41
N TYR A 224 -27.66 12.50 -0.76
CA TYR A 224 -27.37 12.04 -2.12
C TYR A 224 -27.90 10.64 -2.33
N ARG A 225 -28.32 10.29 -3.55
CA ARG A 225 -28.83 8.95 -3.84
C ARG A 225 -27.80 7.85 -3.52
N CYS A 226 -28.10 6.99 -2.56
CA CYS A 226 -27.19 5.92 -2.12
C CYS A 226 -27.68 4.52 -2.53
N ASP A 227 -26.85 3.74 -3.22
CA ASP A 227 -27.18 2.36 -3.58
C ASP A 227 -26.83 1.37 -2.46
N TYR A 228 -27.84 0.95 -1.68
CA TYR A 228 -27.69 -0.08 -0.64
C TYR A 228 -27.82 -1.52 -1.15
N SER A 229 -27.78 -1.77 -2.46
CA SER A 229 -27.98 -3.12 -3.00
C SER A 229 -26.93 -4.14 -2.55
N ASP A 230 -25.66 -3.73 -2.50
CA ASP A 230 -24.58 -4.61 -2.03
C ASP A 230 -24.75 -4.96 -0.55
N LYS A 231 -25.14 -3.98 0.29
CA LYS A 231 -25.42 -4.24 1.71
C LYS A 231 -26.64 -5.15 1.88
N ARG A 232 -27.68 -5.01 1.06
CA ARG A 232 -28.83 -5.92 1.06
C ARG A 232 -28.44 -7.35 0.66
N LEU A 233 -27.57 -7.50 -0.34
CA LEU A 233 -27.05 -8.81 -0.75
C LEU A 233 -26.24 -9.46 0.39
N GLU A 234 -25.33 -8.70 1.01
CA GLU A 234 -24.55 -9.15 2.16
C GLU A 234 -25.43 -9.63 3.32
N LEU A 235 -26.45 -8.84 3.69
CA LEU A 235 -27.39 -9.20 4.76
C LEU A 235 -28.31 -10.37 4.39
N CYS A 236 -28.75 -10.48 3.14
CA CYS A 236 -29.53 -11.64 2.69
C CYS A 236 -28.66 -12.92 2.72
N ALA A 237 -27.38 -12.81 2.38
CA ALA A 237 -26.45 -13.93 2.45
C ALA A 237 -26.22 -14.38 3.89
N SER A 238 -26.04 -13.45 4.83
CA SER A 238 -25.82 -13.78 6.25
C SER A 238 -27.06 -14.40 6.94
N LEU A 239 -28.26 -14.15 6.40
CA LEU A 239 -29.53 -14.74 6.85
C LEU A 239 -29.97 -15.96 6.04
N ASP A 240 -29.17 -16.39 5.06
CA ASP A 240 -29.48 -17.47 4.11
C ASP A 240 -30.81 -17.28 3.34
N LEU A 241 -31.18 -16.03 3.06
CA LEU A 241 -32.41 -15.65 2.33
C LEU A 241 -32.21 -15.73 0.81
N TRP A 242 -32.02 -16.94 0.28
CA TRP A 242 -31.69 -17.19 -1.13
C TRP A 242 -32.62 -16.51 -2.15
N GLU A 243 -33.94 -16.69 -2.05
CA GLU A 243 -34.89 -16.19 -3.05
C GLU A 243 -34.85 -14.66 -3.18
N ARG A 244 -34.62 -13.96 -2.05
CA ARG A 244 -34.53 -12.51 -2.01
C ARG A 244 -33.18 -12.03 -2.55
N ALA A 245 -32.09 -12.70 -2.16
CA ALA A 245 -30.76 -12.42 -2.69
C ALA A 245 -30.70 -12.65 -4.22
N PHE A 246 -31.26 -13.75 -4.71
CA PHE A 246 -31.27 -14.14 -6.11
C PHE A 246 -32.00 -13.10 -6.97
N LYS A 247 -33.23 -12.71 -6.61
CA LYS A 247 -33.98 -11.70 -7.36
C LYS A 247 -33.27 -10.35 -7.41
N LEU A 248 -32.66 -9.94 -6.29
CA LEU A 248 -31.91 -8.69 -6.22
C LEU A 248 -30.66 -8.75 -7.10
N ALA A 249 -29.88 -9.82 -6.97
CA ALA A 249 -28.66 -10.04 -7.75
C ALA A 249 -28.97 -10.16 -9.24
N GLU A 250 -29.99 -10.92 -9.63
CA GLU A 250 -30.46 -11.05 -11.01
C GLU A 250 -30.82 -9.70 -11.61
N SER A 251 -31.61 -8.88 -10.89
CA SER A 251 -31.98 -7.55 -11.38
C SER A 251 -30.76 -6.65 -11.60
N LYS A 252 -29.73 -6.78 -10.77
CA LYS A 252 -28.47 -6.03 -10.87
C LYS A 252 -27.58 -6.56 -11.98
N LEU A 253 -27.51 -7.87 -12.16
CA LEU A 253 -26.69 -8.52 -13.18
C LEU A 253 -27.27 -8.33 -14.58
N LEU A 254 -28.59 -8.23 -14.72
CA LEU A 254 -29.25 -7.83 -15.96
C LEU A 254 -28.92 -6.38 -16.37
N GLN A 255 -28.72 -5.48 -15.39
CA GLN A 255 -28.29 -4.10 -15.66
C GLN A 255 -26.77 -4.01 -15.90
N SER A 256 -25.98 -4.72 -15.10
CA SER A 256 -24.52 -4.73 -15.12
C SER A 256 -23.99 -6.15 -14.90
N PRO A 257 -23.74 -6.92 -15.98
CA PRO A 257 -23.27 -8.30 -15.85
C PRO A 257 -21.85 -8.43 -15.26
N ASN A 258 -21.10 -7.33 -15.14
CA ASN A 258 -19.77 -7.29 -14.51
C ASN A 258 -19.81 -7.00 -13.01
N HIS A 259 -20.99 -6.89 -12.38
CA HIS A 259 -21.10 -6.61 -10.95
C HIS A 259 -20.65 -7.81 -10.09
N TRP A 260 -19.35 -7.88 -9.79
CA TRP A 260 -18.74 -9.04 -9.14
C TRP A 260 -19.26 -9.33 -7.73
N ASN A 261 -19.68 -8.31 -6.97
CA ASN A 261 -20.24 -8.51 -5.63
C ASN A 261 -21.53 -9.34 -5.67
N ALA A 262 -22.38 -9.17 -6.68
CA ALA A 262 -23.57 -10.01 -6.87
C ALA A 262 -23.18 -11.45 -7.25
N TRP A 263 -22.22 -11.62 -8.16
CA TRP A 263 -21.72 -12.96 -8.50
C TRP A 263 -21.16 -13.68 -7.28
N LYS A 264 -20.28 -13.01 -6.53
CA LYS A 264 -19.68 -13.53 -5.31
C LYS A 264 -20.74 -13.92 -4.29
N CYS A 265 -21.73 -13.06 -4.05
CA CYS A 265 -22.84 -13.37 -3.13
C CYS A 265 -23.57 -14.65 -3.53
N LEU A 266 -23.94 -14.81 -4.81
CA LEU A 266 -24.63 -16.00 -5.28
C LEU A 266 -23.74 -17.25 -5.22
N LEU A 267 -22.47 -17.13 -5.58
CA LEU A 267 -21.49 -18.22 -5.46
C LEU A 267 -21.34 -18.65 -4.00
N ASP A 268 -21.07 -17.73 -3.08
CA ASP A 268 -20.89 -18.02 -1.66
C ASP A 268 -22.15 -18.69 -1.06
N MET A 269 -23.36 -18.23 -1.41
CA MET A 269 -24.63 -18.84 -0.94
C MET A 269 -24.95 -20.21 -1.57
N THR A 270 -24.28 -20.58 -2.66
CA THR A 270 -24.48 -21.89 -3.33
C THR A 270 -23.41 -22.91 -3.00
N VAL A 271 -22.13 -22.52 -3.04
CA VAL A 271 -20.97 -23.42 -2.84
C VAL A 271 -20.23 -23.19 -1.52
N GLY A 272 -20.52 -22.10 -0.80
CA GLY A 272 -19.88 -21.77 0.47
C GLY A 272 -20.41 -22.51 1.70
N CYS A 273 -21.41 -23.39 1.53
CA CYS A 273 -21.93 -24.20 2.64
C CYS A 273 -20.89 -25.28 3.06
N ASP A 274 -20.86 -25.62 4.35
CA ASP A 274 -19.98 -26.69 4.86
C ASP A 274 -20.50 -28.11 4.54
N SER A 275 -21.76 -28.23 4.10
CA SER A 275 -22.38 -29.51 3.77
C SER A 275 -21.74 -30.15 2.53
N HIS A 276 -21.45 -31.45 2.59
CA HIS A 276 -20.92 -32.17 1.43
C HIS A 276 -21.89 -32.06 0.24
N GLU A 277 -23.19 -32.24 0.48
CA GLU A 277 -24.25 -32.05 -0.53
C GLU A 277 -24.63 -30.57 -0.68
N LEU A 278 -24.66 -30.11 -1.93
CA LEU A 278 -25.02 -28.74 -2.29
C LEU A 278 -26.52 -28.63 -2.58
N PRO A 279 -27.15 -27.47 -2.31
CA PRO A 279 -28.55 -27.25 -2.67
C PRO A 279 -28.77 -27.28 -4.19
N SER A 280 -29.29 -28.40 -4.72
CA SER A 280 -29.48 -28.61 -6.16
C SER A 280 -30.32 -27.53 -6.83
N SER A 281 -31.36 -27.03 -6.15
CA SER A 281 -32.23 -25.95 -6.67
C SER A 281 -31.46 -24.65 -6.90
N ARG A 282 -30.65 -24.23 -5.92
CA ARG A 282 -29.84 -23.00 -6.01
C ARG A 282 -28.78 -23.12 -7.10
N LEU A 283 -28.13 -24.28 -7.19
CA LEU A 283 -27.14 -24.58 -8.22
C LEU A 283 -27.75 -24.50 -9.63
N THR A 284 -28.92 -25.11 -9.85
CA THR A 284 -29.62 -25.05 -11.13
C THR A 284 -30.01 -23.63 -11.50
N GLN A 285 -30.57 -22.85 -10.55
CA GLN A 285 -30.93 -21.45 -10.78
C GLN A 285 -29.70 -20.59 -11.13
N LEU A 286 -28.62 -20.67 -10.34
CA LEU A 286 -27.38 -19.94 -10.59
C LEU A 286 -26.77 -20.31 -11.94
N TYR A 287 -26.64 -21.60 -12.25
CA TYR A 287 -26.08 -22.06 -13.52
C TYR A 287 -26.91 -21.58 -14.72
N SER A 288 -28.25 -21.60 -14.60
CA SER A 288 -29.14 -21.09 -15.64
C SER A 288 -28.97 -19.59 -15.89
N LEU A 289 -28.80 -18.79 -14.84
CA LEU A 289 -28.55 -17.36 -14.92
C LEU A 289 -27.21 -17.06 -15.59
N ILE A 290 -26.16 -17.80 -15.21
CA ILE A 290 -24.82 -17.70 -15.80
C ILE A 290 -24.88 -17.99 -17.31
N VAL A 291 -25.48 -19.11 -17.71
CA VAL A 291 -25.57 -19.51 -19.12
C VAL A 291 -26.41 -18.50 -19.93
N GLY A 292 -27.52 -18.02 -19.35
CA GLY A 292 -28.35 -16.98 -19.97
C GLY A 292 -27.56 -15.70 -20.24
N LEU A 293 -26.86 -15.18 -19.22
CA LEU A 293 -26.06 -13.95 -19.36
C LEU A 293 -24.84 -14.13 -20.27
N ILE A 294 -24.23 -15.33 -20.32
CA ILE A 294 -23.16 -15.61 -21.29
C ILE A 294 -23.70 -15.62 -22.72
N ARG A 295 -24.88 -16.21 -22.95
CA ARG A 295 -25.52 -16.21 -24.28
C ARG A 295 -25.83 -14.79 -24.74
N ASP A 296 -26.39 -13.98 -23.85
CA ASP A 296 -26.81 -12.62 -24.18
C ASP A 296 -25.60 -11.65 -24.27
N HIS A 297 -24.54 -11.93 -23.50
CA HIS A 297 -23.33 -11.10 -23.43
C HIS A 297 -22.02 -11.92 -23.51
N PRO A 298 -21.71 -12.52 -24.67
CA PRO A 298 -20.63 -13.50 -24.80
C PRO A 298 -19.22 -12.92 -24.65
N LYS A 299 -19.05 -11.59 -24.71
CA LYS A 299 -17.74 -10.92 -24.57
C LYS A 299 -17.54 -10.26 -23.21
N VAL A 300 -18.46 -10.47 -22.26
CA VAL A 300 -18.39 -9.85 -20.93
C VAL A 300 -17.66 -10.77 -19.96
N ARG A 301 -16.73 -10.19 -19.19
CA ARG A 301 -15.79 -10.91 -18.32
C ARG A 301 -16.49 -11.56 -17.12
N GLY A 302 -17.37 -10.84 -16.44
CA GLY A 302 -18.03 -11.28 -15.20
C GLY A 302 -18.73 -12.64 -15.27
N PRO A 303 -19.70 -12.86 -16.18
CA PRO A 303 -20.43 -14.12 -16.26
C PRO A 303 -19.54 -15.32 -16.62
N GLN A 304 -18.55 -15.12 -17.49
CA GLN A 304 -17.61 -16.19 -17.84
C GLN A 304 -16.72 -16.57 -16.67
N LEU A 305 -16.25 -15.60 -15.89
CA LEU A 305 -15.50 -15.87 -14.66
C LEU A 305 -16.36 -16.57 -13.61
N ALA A 306 -17.59 -16.11 -13.40
CA ALA A 306 -18.53 -16.76 -12.48
C ALA A 306 -18.79 -18.22 -12.86
N ARG A 307 -18.88 -18.53 -14.16
CA ARG A 307 -18.96 -19.92 -14.65
C ARG A 307 -17.73 -20.73 -14.25
N LEU A 308 -16.52 -20.21 -14.50
CA LEU A 308 -15.29 -20.91 -14.19
C LEU A 308 -15.11 -21.12 -12.69
N ASP A 309 -15.44 -20.12 -11.87
CA ASP A 309 -15.34 -20.18 -10.41
C ASP A 309 -16.33 -21.19 -9.80
N LEU A 310 -17.57 -21.22 -10.32
CA LEU A 310 -18.56 -22.24 -9.95
C LEU A 310 -18.04 -23.65 -10.28
N LEU A 311 -17.55 -23.88 -11.50
CA LEU A 311 -17.06 -25.20 -11.93
C LEU A 311 -15.81 -25.63 -11.15
N ALA A 312 -14.90 -24.68 -10.86
CA ALA A 312 -13.73 -24.92 -10.01
C ALA A 312 -14.14 -25.37 -8.61
N SER A 313 -15.13 -24.68 -8.03
CA SER A 313 -15.66 -24.99 -6.69
C SER A 313 -16.34 -26.36 -6.64
N LEU A 314 -17.12 -26.73 -7.67
CA LEU A 314 -17.73 -28.06 -7.77
C LEU A 314 -16.67 -29.16 -7.89
N THR A 315 -15.66 -28.96 -8.74
CA THR A 315 -14.56 -29.91 -8.95
C THR A 315 -13.78 -30.15 -7.66
N LYS A 316 -13.43 -29.09 -6.95
CA LYS A 316 -12.71 -29.17 -5.67
C LYS A 316 -13.49 -29.95 -4.60
N ARG A 317 -14.82 -29.90 -4.64
CA ARG A 317 -15.71 -30.62 -3.71
C ARG A 317 -16.08 -32.04 -4.18
N GLY A 318 -15.59 -32.49 -5.34
CA GLY A 318 -15.96 -33.79 -5.92
C GLY A 318 -17.43 -33.89 -6.33
N GLN A 319 -18.09 -32.75 -6.57
CA GLN A 319 -19.50 -32.68 -6.96
C GLN A 319 -19.69 -32.97 -8.45
N ARG A 320 -20.86 -33.49 -8.82
CA ARG A 320 -21.20 -33.77 -10.22
C ARG A 320 -21.31 -32.46 -11.00
N LEU A 321 -20.53 -32.34 -12.06
CA LEU A 321 -20.61 -31.20 -12.98
C LEU A 321 -21.92 -31.21 -13.78
N PRO A 322 -22.45 -30.04 -14.19
CA PRO A 322 -23.56 -29.95 -15.13
C PRO A 322 -23.24 -30.74 -16.42
N SER A 323 -24.24 -31.41 -16.99
CA SER A 323 -24.05 -32.34 -18.13
C SER A 323 -23.45 -31.68 -19.38
N ASP A 324 -23.67 -30.38 -19.56
CA ASP A 324 -23.19 -29.54 -20.66
C ASP A 324 -21.85 -28.84 -20.35
N ALA A 325 -21.36 -28.93 -19.11
CA ALA A 325 -20.17 -28.22 -18.67
C ALA A 325 -18.88 -29.02 -18.95
N ASN A 326 -18.12 -28.56 -19.96
CA ASN A 326 -16.74 -28.98 -20.16
C ASN A 326 -15.78 -27.86 -19.69
N ILE A 327 -15.05 -28.11 -18.60
CA ILE A 327 -14.15 -27.14 -17.98
C ILE A 327 -13.03 -26.69 -18.94
N ALA A 328 -12.39 -27.64 -19.63
CA ALA A 328 -11.31 -27.34 -20.57
C ALA A 328 -11.81 -26.47 -21.73
N GLN A 329 -13.01 -26.77 -22.25
CA GLN A 329 -13.63 -25.95 -23.29
C GLN A 329 -14.00 -24.56 -22.78
N CYS A 330 -14.53 -24.44 -21.57
CA CYS A 330 -14.87 -23.15 -20.95
C CYS A 330 -13.61 -22.28 -20.75
N LEU A 331 -12.51 -22.87 -20.30
CA LEU A 331 -11.21 -22.21 -20.18
C LEU A 331 -10.69 -21.76 -21.55
N SER A 332 -10.75 -22.63 -22.57
CA SER A 332 -10.35 -22.26 -23.94
C SER A 332 -11.12 -21.04 -24.45
N LEU A 333 -12.45 -21.04 -24.32
CA LEU A 333 -13.30 -19.92 -24.75
C LEU A 333 -12.96 -18.62 -24.01
N TYR A 334 -12.67 -18.71 -22.70
CA TYR A 334 -12.25 -17.55 -21.91
C TYR A 334 -10.91 -17.00 -22.40
N LEU A 335 -9.93 -17.89 -22.59
CA LEU A 335 -8.59 -17.53 -23.07
C LEU A 335 -8.64 -16.94 -24.49
N ASP A 336 -9.41 -17.52 -25.40
CA ASP A 336 -9.56 -17.01 -26.77
C ASP A 336 -10.08 -15.55 -26.77
N THR A 337 -10.97 -15.23 -25.82
CA THR A 337 -11.58 -13.91 -25.68
C THR A 337 -10.66 -12.91 -24.97
N PHE A 338 -10.03 -13.31 -23.85
CA PHE A 338 -9.38 -12.39 -22.91
C PHE A 338 -7.85 -12.47 -22.87
N SER A 339 -7.20 -13.48 -23.46
CA SER A 339 -5.72 -13.66 -23.44
C SER A 339 -4.93 -12.46 -23.92
N SER A 340 -5.49 -11.62 -24.80
CA SER A 340 -4.86 -10.37 -25.24
C SER A 340 -4.86 -9.24 -24.21
N LYS A 341 -5.50 -9.45 -23.05
CA LYS A 341 -5.60 -8.50 -21.95
C LYS A 341 -4.64 -8.92 -20.83
N PRO A 342 -3.90 -7.96 -20.22
CA PRO A 342 -2.91 -8.27 -19.18
C PRO A 342 -3.51 -8.89 -17.90
N VAL A 343 -4.81 -8.71 -17.67
CA VAL A 343 -5.52 -9.26 -16.49
C VAL A 343 -5.84 -10.75 -16.60
N CYS A 344 -5.85 -11.31 -17.82
CA CYS A 344 -6.35 -12.66 -18.08
C CYS A 344 -5.59 -13.74 -17.30
N ALA A 345 -4.27 -13.64 -17.22
CA ALA A 345 -3.48 -14.61 -16.47
C ALA A 345 -3.85 -14.60 -14.98
N PHE A 346 -4.04 -13.42 -14.38
CA PHE A 346 -4.44 -13.29 -12.97
C PHE A 346 -5.84 -13.83 -12.70
N ASP A 347 -6.74 -13.71 -13.67
CA ASP A 347 -8.12 -14.20 -13.59
C ASP A 347 -8.21 -15.72 -13.49
N VAL A 348 -7.34 -16.43 -14.21
CA VAL A 348 -7.41 -17.89 -14.33
C VAL A 348 -6.32 -18.61 -13.52
N ALA A 349 -5.24 -17.94 -13.13
CA ALA A 349 -4.11 -18.57 -12.45
C ALA A 349 -4.51 -19.32 -11.17
N TYR A 350 -5.44 -18.76 -10.37
CA TYR A 350 -5.93 -19.44 -9.16
C TYR A 350 -7.01 -20.50 -9.46
N LEU A 351 -7.72 -20.37 -10.58
CA LEU A 351 -8.79 -21.29 -10.99
C LEU A 351 -8.24 -22.56 -11.63
N ILE A 352 -7.14 -22.48 -12.39
CA ILE A 352 -6.60 -23.62 -13.13
C ILE A 352 -6.23 -24.81 -12.23
N PRO A 353 -5.53 -24.63 -11.09
CA PRO A 353 -5.27 -25.74 -10.17
C PRO A 353 -6.54 -26.37 -9.58
N ALA A 354 -7.60 -25.59 -9.40
CA ALA A 354 -8.88 -26.07 -8.86
C ALA A 354 -9.75 -26.78 -9.92
N CYS A 355 -9.75 -26.26 -11.15
CA CYS A 355 -10.43 -26.81 -12.31
C CYS A 355 -9.77 -28.10 -12.83
N LEU A 356 -8.44 -28.18 -12.76
CA LEU A 356 -7.62 -29.26 -13.29
C LEU A 356 -6.67 -29.75 -12.17
N PRO A 357 -7.13 -30.65 -11.30
CA PRO A 357 -6.34 -31.13 -10.17
C PRO A 357 -5.15 -31.99 -10.63
N ASP A 358 -5.27 -32.71 -11.74
CA ASP A 358 -4.18 -33.49 -12.31
C ASP A 358 -3.12 -32.59 -12.98
N ALA A 359 -1.87 -32.74 -12.55
CA ALA A 359 -0.72 -32.01 -13.09
C ALA A 359 -0.51 -32.30 -14.59
N VAL A 360 -0.83 -33.51 -15.05
CA VAL A 360 -0.69 -33.89 -16.46
C VAL A 360 -1.75 -33.19 -17.31
N GLU A 361 -3.00 -33.14 -16.84
CA GLU A 361 -4.07 -32.38 -17.49
C GLU A 361 -3.82 -30.88 -17.50
N ARG A 362 -3.27 -30.31 -16.43
CA ARG A 362 -2.81 -28.90 -16.41
C ARG A 362 -1.80 -28.63 -17.52
N THR A 363 -0.77 -29.45 -17.60
CA THR A 363 0.29 -29.30 -18.60
C THR A 363 -0.26 -29.45 -20.02
N THR A 364 -1.20 -30.37 -20.22
CA THR A 364 -1.84 -30.62 -21.52
C THR A 364 -2.78 -29.48 -21.92
N THR A 365 -3.59 -28.97 -21.00
CA THR A 365 -4.55 -27.89 -21.29
C THR A 365 -3.85 -26.56 -21.57
N VAL A 366 -2.74 -26.28 -20.86
CA VAL A 366 -1.86 -25.14 -21.15
C VAL A 366 -1.19 -25.28 -22.53
N ARG A 367 -0.88 -26.50 -22.98
CA ARG A 367 -0.41 -26.77 -24.35
C ARG A 367 -1.50 -26.58 -25.41
N PHE A 368 -2.78 -26.80 -25.06
CA PHE A 368 -3.91 -26.77 -26.00
C PHE A 368 -4.47 -25.37 -26.29
N SER A 369 -4.23 -24.36 -25.44
CA SER A 369 -4.78 -23.00 -25.64
C SER A 369 -4.00 -22.17 -26.67
N HIS A 370 -3.97 -22.60 -27.93
CA HIS A 370 -3.50 -21.85 -29.12
C HIS A 370 -1.99 -21.80 -29.47
N TYR A 371 -1.11 -22.59 -28.86
CA TYR A 371 0.28 -22.70 -29.32
C TYR A 371 0.81 -24.14 -29.29
N GLN A 372 0.49 -24.87 -30.36
CA GLN A 372 1.01 -26.21 -30.66
C GLN A 372 2.54 -26.26 -30.91
N PHE A 373 3.25 -25.15 -30.67
CA PHE A 373 4.68 -24.98 -30.95
C PHE A 373 5.58 -24.84 -29.72
N LEU A 374 5.04 -24.84 -28.49
CA LEU A 374 5.82 -24.36 -27.34
C LEU A 374 6.57 -25.40 -26.50
N LEU A 375 6.41 -26.70 -26.71
CA LEU A 375 7.12 -27.68 -25.87
C LEU A 375 7.54 -28.92 -26.66
N HIS A 376 8.48 -28.76 -27.59
CA HIS A 376 9.36 -29.88 -27.92
C HIS A 376 10.41 -30.01 -26.80
N PRO A 377 10.69 -31.22 -26.30
CA PRO A 377 11.79 -31.42 -25.38
C PRO A 377 13.08 -31.05 -26.11
N CYS A 378 13.66 -29.89 -25.81
CA CYS A 378 15.04 -29.63 -26.14
C CYS A 378 15.88 -30.45 -25.16
N ASP A 379 16.13 -31.69 -25.53
CA ASP A 379 17.11 -32.54 -24.87
C ASP A 379 18.49 -31.89 -24.89
N VAL A 380 19.08 -31.83 -23.69
CA VAL A 380 20.52 -31.96 -23.42
C VAL A 380 21.43 -30.99 -24.17
N HIS A 381 21.38 -29.69 -23.87
CA HIS A 381 22.57 -28.80 -24.00
C HIS A 381 22.55 -27.53 -23.11
N GLU A 382 21.50 -27.28 -22.33
CA GLU A 382 21.35 -26.05 -21.53
C GLU A 382 22.36 -25.91 -20.38
N HIS A 383 22.91 -27.01 -19.86
CA HIS A 383 23.92 -26.95 -18.80
C HIS A 383 25.26 -26.37 -19.26
N TYR A 384 25.55 -26.28 -20.57
CA TYR A 384 26.85 -25.78 -21.03
C TYR A 384 26.90 -24.25 -21.11
N ILE A 385 25.84 -23.58 -21.56
CA ILE A 385 25.86 -22.12 -21.74
C ILE A 385 25.74 -21.42 -20.37
N LEU A 386 24.85 -21.91 -19.50
CA LEU A 386 24.72 -21.36 -18.15
C LEU A 386 26.00 -21.60 -17.32
N ASN A 387 26.62 -22.80 -17.41
CA ASN A 387 27.89 -23.05 -16.74
C ASN A 387 29.03 -22.23 -17.32
N VAL A 388 29.10 -21.95 -18.63
CA VAL A 388 30.17 -21.11 -19.20
C VAL A 388 30.04 -19.64 -18.76
N TRP A 389 28.82 -19.10 -18.71
CA TRP A 389 28.58 -17.75 -18.20
C TRP A 389 28.81 -17.64 -16.69
N LEU A 390 28.33 -18.62 -15.90
CA LEU A 390 28.59 -18.66 -14.45
C LEU A 390 30.06 -18.94 -14.14
N THR A 391 30.74 -19.87 -14.80
CA THR A 391 32.17 -20.12 -14.54
C THR A 391 33.04 -18.94 -14.96
N ALA A 392 32.77 -18.27 -16.08
CA ALA A 392 33.49 -17.05 -16.44
C ALA A 392 33.27 -15.92 -15.41
N PHE A 393 32.03 -15.75 -14.94
CA PHE A 393 31.68 -14.75 -13.93
C PHE A 393 32.31 -15.06 -12.55
N VAL A 394 32.21 -16.32 -12.10
CA VAL A 394 32.75 -16.80 -10.81
C VAL A 394 34.28 -16.81 -10.78
N TYR A 395 34.95 -17.08 -11.90
CA TYR A 395 36.41 -17.03 -11.99
C TYR A 395 36.95 -15.60 -11.83
N HIS A 396 36.20 -14.59 -12.30
CA HIS A 396 36.55 -13.18 -12.13
C HIS A 396 36.21 -12.62 -10.74
N VAL A 397 35.14 -13.08 -10.09
CA VAL A 397 34.78 -12.69 -8.71
C VAL A 397 35.86 -13.11 -7.68
N ARG A 398 36.58 -14.21 -7.93
CA ARG A 398 37.59 -14.76 -7.00
C ARG A 398 38.87 -13.92 -6.83
N ILE A 399 39.17 -12.97 -7.71
CA ILE A 399 40.51 -12.36 -7.83
C ILE A 399 40.60 -10.93 -7.25
N PHE A 400 39.49 -10.18 -7.10
CA PHE A 400 39.55 -8.78 -6.67
C PHE A 400 38.43 -8.38 -5.70
N PRO A 401 38.70 -8.26 -4.39
CA PRO A 401 37.76 -7.73 -3.43
C PRO A 401 38.09 -6.25 -3.14
N LEU A 402 37.80 -5.33 -4.07
CA LEU A 402 37.75 -3.88 -3.78
C LEU A 402 36.99 -3.10 -4.86
N HIS A 403 36.05 -2.26 -4.40
CA HIS A 403 35.19 -1.33 -5.14
C HIS A 403 34.23 -1.93 -6.19
N MET A 404 33.02 -2.26 -5.74
CA MET A 404 31.91 -2.85 -6.51
C MET A 404 31.49 -2.03 -7.76
N PHE A 405 31.70 -0.70 -7.75
CA PHE A 405 31.40 0.20 -8.88
C PHE A 405 32.42 0.07 -10.03
N GLN A 406 33.70 -0.10 -9.70
CA GLN A 406 34.72 -0.46 -10.69
C GLN A 406 34.54 -1.92 -11.09
N PHE A 407 34.22 -2.82 -10.16
CA PHE A 407 33.96 -4.23 -10.46
C PHE A 407 32.81 -4.42 -11.48
N LEU A 408 31.64 -3.81 -11.28
CA LEU A 408 30.54 -3.85 -12.26
C LEU A 408 30.96 -3.28 -13.62
N ARG A 409 31.77 -2.21 -13.63
CA ARG A 409 32.29 -1.60 -14.86
C ARG A 409 33.34 -2.46 -15.57
N THR A 410 34.20 -3.14 -14.82
CA THR A 410 35.27 -4.01 -15.33
C THR A 410 34.72 -5.36 -15.80
N VAL A 411 33.70 -5.88 -15.10
CA VAL A 411 32.92 -7.04 -15.55
C VAL A 411 32.16 -6.69 -16.83
N VAL A 412 31.62 -5.47 -16.96
CA VAL A 412 31.00 -4.98 -18.20
C VAL A 412 32.02 -4.85 -19.33
N ASP A 413 33.20 -4.29 -19.08
CA ASP A 413 34.27 -4.16 -20.09
C ASP A 413 34.87 -5.53 -20.51
N GLU A 414 34.91 -6.53 -19.63
CA GLU A 414 35.36 -7.90 -19.95
C GLU A 414 34.25 -8.74 -20.63
N VAL A 415 32.97 -8.54 -20.27
CA VAL A 415 31.84 -9.15 -20.98
C VAL A 415 31.66 -8.53 -22.37
N GLU A 416 31.98 -7.25 -22.57
CA GLU A 416 32.03 -6.60 -23.89
C GLU A 416 33.16 -7.14 -24.78
N LYS A 417 34.26 -7.64 -24.20
CA LYS A 417 35.32 -8.36 -24.94
C LYS A 417 34.96 -9.80 -25.25
N MET A 418 34.02 -10.40 -24.51
CA MET A 418 33.43 -11.70 -24.86
C MET A 418 32.42 -11.49 -25.98
N ASP A 419 32.94 -11.57 -27.20
CA ASP A 419 32.19 -11.61 -28.44
C ASP A 419 30.97 -12.57 -28.31
N ILE A 420 29.76 -12.01 -28.28
CA ILE A 420 28.47 -12.72 -28.15
C ILE A 420 28.19 -13.60 -29.41
N THR A 421 29.17 -13.72 -30.31
CA THR A 421 29.17 -14.60 -31.49
C THR A 421 30.10 -15.82 -31.39
N CYS A 422 30.68 -16.13 -30.22
CA CYS A 422 31.52 -17.32 -30.09
C CYS A 422 30.73 -18.62 -29.94
N THR A 423 30.48 -19.28 -31.07
CA THR A 423 30.66 -20.74 -31.15
C THR A 423 32.01 -21.08 -30.49
N PRO A 424 32.08 -21.98 -29.50
CA PRO A 424 33.37 -22.34 -28.96
C PRO A 424 34.12 -23.08 -30.06
N LYS A 425 35.30 -22.58 -30.44
CA LYS A 425 36.29 -23.40 -31.14
C LYS A 425 36.64 -24.58 -30.24
N LEU A 426 35.89 -25.66 -30.36
CA LEU A 426 36.23 -27.04 -30.00
C LEU A 426 37.46 -27.48 -30.81
N ARG A 427 38.62 -26.86 -30.57
CA ARG A 427 39.91 -27.28 -31.12
C ARG A 427 40.81 -27.99 -30.09
N PHE A 428 40.29 -28.27 -28.89
CA PHE A 428 41.01 -29.01 -27.85
C PHE A 428 40.28 -30.25 -27.31
N LEU A 429 39.43 -30.85 -28.14
CA LEU A 429 39.06 -32.27 -28.06
C LEU A 429 39.26 -32.98 -29.42
N GLY A 430 40.12 -32.42 -30.27
CA GLY A 430 40.47 -32.92 -31.60
C GLY A 430 41.52 -34.05 -31.62
N SER A 431 41.77 -34.72 -30.49
CA SER A 431 42.74 -35.83 -30.41
C SER A 431 42.16 -37.16 -29.91
N TYR A 432 40.85 -37.25 -29.64
CA TYR A 432 40.22 -38.51 -29.18
C TYR A 432 39.16 -39.10 -30.12
N TYR A 433 38.86 -38.46 -31.26
CA TYR A 433 37.90 -38.96 -32.25
C TYR A 433 38.46 -38.96 -33.69
N ALA A 434 39.73 -39.34 -33.85
CA ALA A 434 40.37 -39.52 -35.16
C ALA A 434 40.35 -40.99 -35.66
N HIS A 435 39.42 -41.83 -35.18
CA HIS A 435 39.30 -43.22 -35.63
C HIS A 435 37.86 -43.72 -35.70
N VAL A 436 36.97 -43.00 -36.40
CA VAL A 436 35.75 -43.62 -36.95
C VAL A 436 35.43 -43.00 -38.32
N SER A 437 35.75 -43.76 -39.37
CA SER A 437 35.13 -43.84 -40.71
C SER A 437 34.54 -42.58 -41.36
N THR A 438 35.00 -42.12 -42.52
CA THR A 438 34.64 -42.68 -43.85
C THR A 438 33.24 -43.30 -43.93
N ALA A 439 32.17 -42.49 -43.93
CA ALA A 439 30.93 -42.73 -44.67
C ALA A 439 30.00 -41.52 -44.51
N GLY A 440 29.34 -41.10 -45.59
CA GLY A 440 28.60 -39.85 -45.67
C GLY A 440 27.41 -39.72 -44.71
N VAL A 441 27.21 -38.49 -44.21
CA VAL A 441 25.94 -37.99 -43.66
C VAL A 441 25.76 -36.55 -44.16
N PRO A 442 24.58 -36.13 -44.64
CA PRO A 442 24.39 -34.84 -45.28
C PRO A 442 24.43 -33.70 -44.26
N THR A 443 24.90 -32.55 -44.73
CA THR A 443 24.87 -31.22 -44.12
C THR A 443 23.53 -30.95 -43.42
N LEU A 444 23.49 -31.07 -42.09
CA LEU A 444 22.34 -30.62 -41.29
C LEU A 444 22.43 -29.10 -41.17
N TYR A 445 21.79 -28.41 -42.10
CA TYR A 445 21.33 -27.04 -41.89
C TYR A 445 20.55 -27.01 -40.56
N ILE A 446 21.16 -26.47 -39.50
CA ILE A 446 20.39 -26.01 -38.34
C ILE A 446 19.58 -24.84 -38.87
N ALA A 447 18.35 -25.14 -39.30
CA ALA A 447 17.35 -24.13 -39.60
C ALA A 447 17.17 -23.29 -38.34
N LEU A 448 17.74 -22.08 -38.35
CA LEU A 448 17.21 -20.97 -37.57
C LEU A 448 15.73 -20.85 -37.95
N PHE A 449 14.86 -21.53 -37.21
CA PHE A 449 13.44 -21.22 -37.19
C PHE A 449 13.32 -19.85 -36.53
N CYS A 450 13.52 -18.79 -37.33
CA CYS A 450 13.06 -17.46 -37.03
C CYS A 450 11.53 -17.53 -36.94
N LEU A 451 11.01 -17.78 -35.74
CA LEU A 451 9.63 -17.47 -35.40
C LEU A 451 9.44 -15.98 -35.75
N GLN A 452 8.75 -15.70 -36.86
CA GLN A 452 8.36 -14.35 -37.24
C GLN A 452 7.30 -13.88 -36.25
N PHE A 453 7.74 -13.29 -35.14
CA PHE A 453 6.85 -12.58 -34.23
C PHE A 453 6.47 -11.25 -34.88
N THR A 454 5.18 -11.08 -35.17
CA THR A 454 4.65 -9.77 -35.54
C THR A 454 4.62 -8.89 -34.30
N SER A 455 4.91 -7.60 -34.45
CA SER A 455 5.02 -6.61 -33.37
C SER A 455 3.66 -6.14 -32.82
N ASP A 456 2.62 -6.98 -32.88
CA ASP A 456 1.32 -6.64 -32.31
C ASP A 456 1.32 -6.88 -30.79
N SER A 457 1.14 -5.80 -30.03
CA SER A 457 0.97 -5.81 -28.58
C SER A 457 -0.03 -6.86 -28.07
N LYS A 458 -1.12 -7.13 -28.82
CA LYS A 458 -2.10 -8.15 -28.43
C LYS A 458 -1.51 -9.54 -28.48
N GLN A 459 -0.71 -9.85 -29.50
CA GLN A 459 -0.05 -11.14 -29.63
C GLN A 459 1.01 -11.33 -28.54
N THR A 460 1.76 -10.26 -28.19
CA THR A 460 2.69 -10.29 -27.05
C THR A 460 1.96 -10.62 -25.75
N TYR A 461 0.82 -9.98 -25.47
CA TYR A 461 0.02 -10.29 -24.27
C TYR A 461 -0.55 -11.71 -24.26
N ARG A 462 -1.02 -12.21 -25.41
CA ARG A 462 -1.49 -13.60 -25.51
C ARG A 462 -0.40 -14.59 -25.12
N HIS A 463 0.79 -14.41 -25.68
CA HIS A 463 1.92 -15.29 -25.42
C HIS A 463 2.42 -15.16 -23.97
N LEU A 464 2.49 -13.93 -23.45
CA LEU A 464 2.84 -13.68 -22.06
C LEU A 464 1.83 -14.33 -21.08
N CYS A 465 0.54 -14.25 -21.38
CA CYS A 465 -0.52 -14.86 -20.60
C CYS A 465 -0.31 -16.38 -20.45
N VAL A 466 0.02 -17.07 -21.55
CA VAL A 466 0.34 -18.52 -21.54
C VAL A 466 1.52 -18.81 -20.62
N TYR A 467 2.59 -18.01 -20.69
CA TYR A 467 3.78 -18.19 -19.86
C TYR A 467 3.48 -17.96 -18.37
N GLN A 468 2.69 -16.95 -18.05
CA GLN A 468 2.25 -16.66 -16.67
C GLN A 468 1.38 -17.79 -16.12
N ILE A 469 0.46 -18.31 -16.94
CA ILE A 469 -0.39 -19.46 -16.60
C ILE A 469 0.45 -20.73 -16.40
N ALA A 470 1.40 -21.00 -17.29
CA ALA A 470 2.30 -22.15 -17.19
C ALA A 470 3.09 -22.11 -15.88
N ARG A 471 3.67 -20.95 -15.55
CA ARG A 471 4.36 -20.74 -14.28
C ARG A 471 3.44 -20.94 -13.07
N ALA A 472 2.24 -20.35 -13.10
CA ALA A 472 1.25 -20.51 -12.02
C ALA A 472 0.79 -21.97 -11.85
N SER A 473 0.83 -22.75 -12.93
CA SER A 473 0.49 -24.19 -12.93
C SER A 473 1.65 -25.09 -12.47
N GLY A 474 2.79 -24.50 -12.09
CA GLY A 474 3.99 -25.23 -11.68
C GLY A 474 4.86 -25.74 -12.83
N HIS A 475 4.61 -25.31 -14.07
CA HIS A 475 5.44 -25.67 -15.21
C HIS A 475 6.66 -24.75 -15.29
N ASN A 476 7.86 -25.32 -15.14
CA ASN A 476 9.10 -24.57 -15.22
C ASN A 476 9.45 -24.28 -16.69
N ILE A 477 9.47 -23.00 -17.06
CA ILE A 477 9.89 -22.56 -18.38
C ILE A 477 11.40 -22.31 -18.34
N PRO A 478 12.20 -22.96 -19.20
CA PRO A 478 13.64 -22.77 -19.24
C PRO A 478 14.02 -21.30 -19.44
N LEU A 479 15.04 -20.85 -18.72
CA LEU A 479 15.51 -19.46 -18.79
C LEU A 479 15.92 -19.05 -20.21
N GLY A 480 16.55 -19.97 -20.96
CA GLY A 480 16.95 -19.75 -22.35
C GLY A 480 15.76 -19.54 -23.29
N GLU A 481 14.61 -20.16 -23.01
CA GLU A 481 13.38 -19.92 -23.75
C GLU A 481 12.79 -18.55 -23.44
N LEU A 482 12.67 -18.19 -22.15
CA LEU A 482 12.19 -16.88 -21.71
C LEU A 482 12.97 -15.73 -22.35
N MET A 483 14.30 -15.83 -22.35
CA MET A 483 15.17 -14.81 -22.93
C MET A 483 15.10 -14.76 -24.45
N ARG A 484 15.00 -15.90 -25.14
CA ARG A 484 14.80 -15.94 -26.59
C ARG A 484 13.48 -15.27 -26.97
N THR A 485 12.39 -15.59 -26.27
CA THR A 485 11.07 -15.01 -26.50
C THR A 485 11.06 -13.51 -26.21
N TYR A 486 11.65 -13.07 -25.10
CA TYR A 486 11.81 -11.65 -24.78
C TYR A 486 12.54 -10.89 -25.89
N LEU A 487 13.72 -11.35 -26.31
CA LEU A 487 14.53 -10.71 -27.33
C LEU A 487 13.91 -10.83 -28.74
N ALA A 488 12.98 -11.74 -28.95
CA ALA A 488 12.22 -11.83 -30.19
C ALA A 488 11.14 -10.74 -30.29
N TYR A 489 10.47 -10.41 -29.17
CA TYR A 489 9.50 -9.32 -29.11
C TYR A 489 10.13 -7.92 -28.91
N ALA A 490 11.35 -7.86 -28.38
CA ALA A 490 12.11 -6.62 -28.17
C ALA A 490 13.51 -6.70 -28.81
N PRO A 491 13.61 -6.86 -30.16
CA PRO A 491 14.89 -7.04 -30.85
C PRO A 491 15.82 -5.84 -30.72
N GLU A 492 15.29 -4.62 -30.56
CA GLU A 492 16.05 -3.40 -30.33
C GLU A 492 16.90 -3.44 -29.05
N ARG A 493 16.56 -4.33 -28.12
CA ARG A 493 17.26 -4.50 -26.83
C ARG A 493 18.38 -5.54 -26.90
N LYS A 494 18.64 -6.13 -28.07
CA LYS A 494 19.80 -7.03 -28.30
C LYS A 494 21.12 -6.28 -28.41
N SER A 495 21.11 -5.05 -28.92
CA SER A 495 22.33 -4.27 -29.15
C SER A 495 22.71 -3.51 -27.87
N ILE A 496 23.70 -4.04 -27.15
CA ILE A 496 24.27 -3.38 -25.96
C ILE A 496 25.17 -2.18 -26.36
N ALA A 497 25.64 -2.15 -27.62
CA ALA A 497 26.74 -1.32 -28.09
C ALA A 497 26.52 0.22 -28.06
N ASN A 498 25.30 0.71 -27.84
CA ASN A 498 24.99 2.15 -27.82
C ASN A 498 24.66 2.68 -26.40
N LEU A 499 24.85 1.88 -25.34
CA LEU A 499 24.40 2.23 -23.98
C LEU A 499 25.36 3.12 -23.19
N THR A 500 26.67 3.07 -23.45
CA THR A 500 27.67 3.91 -22.78
C THR A 500 27.48 5.40 -23.05
N GLN A 501 26.86 5.79 -24.17
CA GLN A 501 26.51 7.18 -24.48
C GLN A 501 25.21 7.66 -23.82
N LYS A 502 24.29 6.77 -23.45
CA LYS A 502 22.99 7.11 -22.82
C LYS A 502 22.97 7.01 -21.30
N LEU A 503 23.99 6.40 -20.69
CA LEU A 503 24.14 6.30 -19.24
C LEU A 503 24.42 7.64 -18.53
N GLY A 504 24.58 8.74 -19.29
CA GLY A 504 24.72 10.11 -18.77
C GLY A 504 23.53 11.04 -19.05
N ASP A 505 22.50 10.62 -19.80
CA ASP A 505 21.29 11.44 -19.97
C ASP A 505 20.35 11.18 -18.79
N ASP A 506 20.58 11.95 -17.73
CA ASP A 506 19.93 11.96 -16.42
C ASP A 506 18.45 12.42 -16.43
N HIS A 507 17.77 12.32 -17.56
CA HIS A 507 16.37 12.70 -17.69
C HIS A 507 15.51 11.51 -18.11
N ALA A 508 14.47 11.24 -17.31
CA ALA A 508 13.38 10.36 -17.73
C ALA A 508 12.88 10.85 -19.09
N ASN A 509 13.06 10.04 -20.13
CA ASN A 509 12.63 10.38 -21.47
C ASN A 509 11.08 10.54 -21.42
N PRO A 510 10.51 11.76 -21.57
CA PRO A 510 9.09 11.98 -21.33
C PRO A 510 8.18 11.26 -22.34
N GLY A 511 8.75 10.76 -23.44
CA GLY A 511 8.09 9.91 -24.43
C GLY A 511 8.35 8.41 -24.28
N ALA A 512 9.03 7.96 -23.22
CA ALA A 512 9.21 6.53 -22.97
C ALA A 512 7.87 5.89 -22.57
N VAL A 513 7.54 4.77 -23.21
CA VAL A 513 6.35 3.98 -22.85
C VAL A 513 6.51 3.49 -21.41
N ASP A 514 5.53 3.78 -20.56
CA ASP A 514 5.60 3.44 -19.13
C ASP A 514 5.74 1.94 -18.87
N LEU A 515 5.13 1.10 -19.72
CA LEU A 515 5.18 -0.36 -19.65
C LEU A 515 5.16 -0.97 -21.05
N CYS A 516 6.18 -1.77 -21.40
CA CYS A 516 6.16 -2.58 -22.63
C CYS A 516 5.63 -4.00 -22.34
N PRO A 517 4.71 -4.55 -23.14
CA PRO A 517 4.21 -5.91 -22.94
C PRO A 517 5.33 -6.96 -22.88
N ALA A 518 6.40 -6.78 -23.67
CA ALA A 518 7.54 -7.70 -23.69
C ALA A 518 8.29 -7.74 -22.36
N ASP A 519 8.25 -6.67 -21.55
CA ASP A 519 8.93 -6.58 -20.25
C ASP A 519 8.46 -7.68 -19.29
N GLY A 520 7.23 -8.19 -19.46
CA GLY A 520 6.71 -9.31 -18.68
C GLY A 520 7.55 -10.59 -18.84
N PHE A 521 8.09 -10.87 -20.02
CA PHE A 521 8.98 -12.03 -20.23
C PHE A 521 10.31 -11.86 -19.50
N LEU A 522 10.88 -10.65 -19.51
CA LEU A 522 12.09 -10.36 -18.75
C LEU A 522 11.84 -10.49 -17.24
N LEU A 523 10.70 -10.01 -16.74
CA LEU A 523 10.33 -10.18 -15.33
C LEU A 523 10.20 -11.65 -14.93
N LEU A 524 9.63 -12.51 -15.80
CA LEU A 524 9.58 -13.95 -15.58
C LEU A 524 10.99 -14.57 -15.55
N ALA A 525 11.87 -14.18 -16.49
CA ALA A 525 13.27 -14.62 -16.53
C ALA A 525 14.04 -14.22 -15.25
N LEU A 526 13.90 -12.95 -14.84
CA LEU A 526 14.49 -12.40 -13.63
C LEU A 526 13.97 -13.08 -12.35
N SER A 527 12.72 -13.53 -12.35
CA SER A 527 12.14 -14.27 -11.23
C SER A 527 12.70 -15.69 -11.18
N SER A 528 12.77 -16.39 -12.31
CA SER A 528 13.40 -17.71 -12.39
C SER A 528 14.88 -17.71 -11.98
N LEU A 529 15.63 -16.64 -12.30
CA LEU A 529 17.03 -16.50 -11.88
C LEU A 529 17.23 -16.39 -10.37
N VAL A 530 16.30 -15.72 -9.66
CA VAL A 530 16.41 -15.43 -8.23
C VAL A 530 15.68 -16.49 -7.38
N GLU A 531 14.69 -17.20 -7.91
CA GLU A 531 14.04 -18.32 -7.21
C GLU A 531 14.96 -19.54 -7.09
N GLN A 532 15.93 -19.71 -8.00
CA GLN A 532 16.96 -20.75 -7.87
C GLN A 532 17.90 -20.51 -6.67
N THR A 533 17.75 -19.39 -5.96
CA THR A 533 18.60 -18.98 -4.84
C THR A 533 17.79 -18.90 -3.55
N ASP A 534 17.19 -20.02 -3.11
CA ASP A 534 16.35 -20.09 -1.89
C ASP A 534 17.10 -19.86 -0.55
N THR A 535 18.39 -19.52 -0.60
CA THR A 535 19.18 -19.16 0.58
C THR A 535 19.97 -17.89 0.32
N VAL A 536 19.82 -16.92 1.23
CA VAL A 536 20.54 -15.63 1.29
C VAL A 536 22.02 -15.84 0.92
N CYS A 537 22.41 -15.45 -0.30
CA CYS A 537 23.80 -15.33 -0.78
C CYS A 537 24.82 -16.33 -0.18
N SER A 538 24.43 -17.58 0.09
CA SER A 538 25.27 -18.53 0.82
C SER A 538 26.19 -19.31 -0.11
N SER A 539 25.88 -19.32 -1.40
CA SER A 539 26.71 -19.91 -2.47
C SER A 539 27.19 -18.84 -3.45
N ILE A 540 28.38 -19.02 -4.00
CA ILE A 540 28.95 -18.13 -5.02
C ILE A 540 28.04 -18.05 -6.26
N ASP A 541 27.37 -19.15 -6.60
CA ASP A 541 26.42 -19.21 -7.71
C ASP A 541 25.18 -18.33 -7.46
N SER A 542 24.70 -18.26 -6.22
CA SER A 542 23.56 -17.42 -5.86
C SER A 542 23.86 -15.91 -5.97
N PHE A 543 25.07 -15.51 -5.59
CA PHE A 543 25.55 -14.14 -5.77
C PHE A 543 25.70 -13.79 -7.25
N GLY A 544 26.24 -14.71 -8.06
CA GLY A 544 26.36 -14.57 -9.50
C GLY A 544 25.01 -14.36 -10.20
N SER A 545 24.02 -15.21 -9.90
CA SER A 545 22.66 -15.09 -10.43
C SER A 545 21.98 -13.76 -10.04
N THR A 546 22.21 -13.30 -8.81
CA THR A 546 21.69 -12.02 -8.31
C THR A 546 22.30 -10.83 -9.05
N LEU A 547 23.63 -10.84 -9.26
CA LEU A 547 24.32 -9.80 -10.03
C LEU A 547 23.88 -9.81 -11.50
N LEU A 548 23.72 -11.00 -12.09
CA LEU A 548 23.21 -11.14 -13.45
C LEU A 548 21.78 -10.58 -13.56
N ALA A 549 20.91 -10.86 -12.59
CA ALA A 549 19.57 -10.30 -12.54
C ALA A 549 19.58 -8.77 -12.42
N ALA A 550 20.47 -8.20 -11.60
CA ALA A 550 20.64 -6.76 -11.49
C ALA A 550 21.13 -6.15 -12.81
N TYR A 551 22.10 -6.80 -13.47
CA TYR A 551 22.61 -6.39 -14.77
C TYR A 551 21.53 -6.41 -15.85
N TRP A 552 20.79 -7.51 -16.01
CA TRP A 552 19.69 -7.61 -16.97
C TRP A 552 18.60 -6.58 -16.71
N THR A 553 18.22 -6.38 -15.44
CA THR A 553 17.20 -5.38 -15.09
C THR A 553 17.65 -3.96 -15.47
N GLN A 554 18.91 -3.61 -15.22
CA GLN A 554 19.44 -2.28 -15.52
C GLN A 554 19.64 -2.04 -17.03
N TYR A 555 20.27 -3.00 -17.73
CA TYR A 555 20.74 -2.81 -19.10
C TYR A 555 19.77 -3.30 -20.17
N LEU A 556 18.97 -4.34 -19.91
CA LEU A 556 17.93 -4.79 -20.85
C LEU A 556 16.56 -4.19 -20.50
N GLY A 557 16.32 -3.85 -19.24
CA GLY A 557 15.07 -3.25 -18.77
C GLY A 557 15.10 -1.72 -18.75
N ILE A 558 15.66 -1.15 -17.68
CA ILE A 558 15.54 0.30 -17.35
C ILE A 558 16.14 1.21 -18.41
N SER A 559 17.22 0.81 -19.08
CA SER A 559 17.84 1.61 -20.13
C SER A 559 16.92 1.89 -21.33
N HIS A 560 15.98 0.97 -21.59
CA HIS A 560 15.00 1.06 -22.68
C HIS A 560 13.60 1.47 -22.18
N ALA A 561 13.26 1.10 -20.94
CA ALA A 561 11.99 1.39 -20.29
C ALA A 561 12.22 2.09 -18.95
N SER A 562 12.69 3.33 -18.99
CA SER A 562 13.12 4.07 -17.80
C SER A 562 11.98 4.37 -16.82
N ASN A 563 10.73 4.40 -17.27
CA ASN A 563 9.57 4.60 -16.39
C ASN A 563 8.98 3.29 -15.84
N ASN A 564 9.50 2.13 -16.21
CA ASN A 564 8.96 0.85 -15.76
C ASN A 564 9.24 0.63 -14.27
N HIS A 565 8.19 0.79 -13.46
CA HIS A 565 8.27 0.70 -12.01
C HIS A 565 8.56 -0.73 -11.51
N HIS A 566 8.17 -1.78 -12.26
CA HIS A 566 8.49 -3.16 -11.88
C HIS A 566 10.00 -3.42 -11.87
N PHE A 567 10.71 -2.94 -12.89
CA PHE A 567 12.18 -3.06 -12.94
C PHE A 567 12.86 -2.24 -11.84
N ARG A 568 12.38 -1.03 -11.57
CA ARG A 568 12.93 -0.20 -10.49
C ARG A 568 12.71 -0.82 -9.12
N LEU A 569 11.52 -1.35 -8.85
CA LEU A 569 11.22 -2.09 -7.62
C LEU A 569 12.07 -3.37 -7.52
N ARG A 570 12.29 -4.07 -8.64
CA ARG A 570 13.18 -5.24 -8.67
C ARG A 570 14.62 -4.86 -8.33
N LEU A 571 15.15 -3.75 -8.87
CA LEU A 571 16.46 -3.25 -8.46
C LEU A 571 16.50 -2.82 -7.00
N CYS A 572 15.45 -2.16 -6.48
CA CYS A 572 15.37 -1.82 -5.06
C CYS A 572 15.45 -3.09 -4.18
N SER A 573 14.76 -4.16 -4.58
CA SER A 573 14.82 -5.45 -3.91
C SER A 573 16.22 -6.09 -3.99
N LEU A 574 16.85 -6.09 -5.17
CA LEU A 574 18.19 -6.67 -5.37
C LEU A 574 19.27 -5.89 -4.62
N PHE A 575 19.18 -4.56 -4.57
CA PHE A 575 20.11 -3.69 -3.85
C PHE A 575 19.80 -3.52 -2.37
N SER A 576 18.70 -4.12 -1.89
CA SER A 576 18.28 -4.02 -0.50
C SER A 576 19.35 -4.57 0.47
N PRO A 577 19.32 -4.15 1.75
CA PRO A 577 20.21 -4.67 2.78
C PRO A 577 20.19 -6.21 2.94
N HIS A 578 19.09 -6.85 2.50
CA HIS A 578 18.89 -8.30 2.61
C HIS A 578 19.48 -9.10 1.44
N CYS A 579 19.98 -8.43 0.39
CA CYS A 579 20.45 -9.06 -0.83
C CYS A 579 21.88 -8.60 -1.16
N LEU A 580 22.08 -7.66 -2.10
CA LEU A 580 23.42 -7.15 -2.43
C LEU A 580 23.95 -6.12 -1.42
N ALA A 581 23.11 -5.63 -0.51
CA ALA A 581 23.47 -4.63 0.51
C ALA A 581 24.11 -3.36 -0.09
N CYS A 582 23.46 -2.76 -1.09
CA CYS A 582 23.90 -1.54 -1.75
C CYS A 582 22.90 -0.40 -1.52
N PRO A 583 22.82 0.17 -0.30
CA PRO A 583 21.78 1.13 0.08
C PRO A 583 21.82 2.42 -0.76
N ASP A 584 23.00 2.88 -1.22
CA ASP A 584 23.11 4.05 -2.09
C ASP A 584 22.46 3.84 -3.46
N LEU A 585 22.66 2.66 -4.04
CA LEU A 585 22.06 2.28 -5.31
C LEU A 585 20.55 2.10 -5.15
N ALA A 586 20.10 1.45 -4.08
CA ALA A 586 18.68 1.35 -3.75
C ALA A 586 18.04 2.74 -3.60
N LEU A 587 18.70 3.65 -2.86
CA LEU A 587 18.25 5.02 -2.66
C LEU A 587 18.13 5.78 -3.99
N SER A 588 19.10 5.64 -4.90
CA SER A 588 19.03 6.25 -6.22
C SER A 588 17.79 5.82 -7.02
N GLN A 589 17.42 4.53 -6.95
CA GLN A 589 16.25 4.01 -7.65
C GLN A 589 14.95 4.46 -6.99
N THR A 590 14.90 4.51 -5.65
CA THR A 590 13.71 5.00 -4.94
C THR A 590 13.46 6.49 -5.16
N ASN A 591 14.51 7.31 -5.25
CA ASN A 591 14.39 8.72 -5.63
C ASN A 591 13.79 8.87 -7.03
N ARG A 592 14.18 8.00 -7.97
CA ARG A 592 13.61 7.97 -9.34
C ARG A 592 12.18 7.45 -9.38
N LEU A 593 11.79 6.55 -8.48
CA LEU A 593 10.39 6.13 -8.27
C LEU A 593 9.52 7.24 -7.65
N GLN A 594 10.12 8.33 -7.15
CA GLN A 594 9.45 9.40 -6.44
C GLN A 594 8.53 8.89 -5.32
N ILE A 595 9.03 7.97 -4.49
CA ILE A 595 8.26 7.43 -3.35
C ILE A 595 7.85 8.59 -2.42
N LYS A 596 6.53 8.81 -2.26
CA LYS A 596 5.95 9.88 -1.44
C LYS A 596 5.36 9.34 -0.14
N GLN A 597 5.43 10.15 0.91
CA GLN A 597 4.69 10.02 2.18
C GLN A 597 4.32 8.56 2.57
N LEU A 598 3.06 8.16 2.37
CA LEU A 598 2.54 6.85 2.78
C LEU A 598 3.18 5.66 2.07
N LEU A 599 3.73 5.84 0.86
CA LEU A 599 4.42 4.76 0.17
C LEU A 599 5.69 4.32 0.89
N TYR A 600 6.29 5.17 1.74
CA TYR A 600 7.40 4.72 2.60
C TYR A 600 6.97 3.72 3.66
N VAL A 601 5.71 3.76 4.11
CA VAL A 601 5.20 2.75 5.05
C VAL A 601 5.13 1.38 4.37
N SER A 602 4.72 1.34 3.10
CA SER A 602 4.55 0.08 2.36
C SER A 602 5.81 -0.41 1.64
N LEU A 603 6.68 0.49 1.18
CA LEU A 603 7.85 0.19 0.34
C LEU A 603 9.18 0.57 1.01
N GLY A 604 9.16 1.18 2.20
CA GLY A 604 10.38 1.62 2.89
C GLY A 604 11.27 0.48 3.36
N TYR A 605 10.74 -0.74 3.46
CA TYR A 605 11.50 -1.94 3.82
C TYR A 605 12.65 -2.27 2.85
N PHE A 606 12.61 -1.75 1.61
CA PHE A 606 13.74 -1.90 0.68
C PHE A 606 14.99 -1.11 1.11
N LEU A 607 14.79 -0.03 1.90
CA LEU A 607 15.84 0.91 2.29
C LEU A 607 16.18 0.81 3.79
N VAL A 608 15.19 0.45 4.59
CA VAL A 608 15.29 0.41 6.06
C VAL A 608 15.25 -1.03 6.52
N SER A 609 16.22 -1.41 7.34
CA SER A 609 16.36 -2.76 7.87
C SER A 609 16.66 -2.70 9.37
N PRO A 610 16.17 -3.66 10.19
CA PRO A 610 16.50 -3.75 11.62
C PRO A 610 17.91 -4.33 11.81
N ALA A 611 18.90 -3.62 11.31
CA ALA A 611 20.32 -3.90 11.44
C ALA A 611 21.03 -2.54 11.55
N PRO A 612 22.19 -2.45 12.22
CA PRO A 612 22.82 -1.17 12.56
C PRO A 612 23.52 -0.55 11.33
N MET A 613 22.74 -0.34 10.26
CA MET A 613 23.15 0.07 8.92
C MET A 613 23.83 1.43 8.97
N LEU A 614 23.30 2.38 9.74
CA LEU A 614 23.96 3.67 9.85
C LEU A 614 25.33 3.57 10.52
N THR A 615 25.55 2.58 11.40
CA THR A 615 26.85 2.35 12.06
C THR A 615 27.82 1.58 11.17
N LEU A 616 27.35 0.53 10.48
CA LEU A 616 28.16 -0.29 9.57
C LEU A 616 28.68 0.54 8.38
N TRP A 617 27.86 1.48 7.91
CA TRP A 617 28.17 2.35 6.78
C TRP A 617 28.70 3.72 7.20
N ALA A 618 28.99 3.93 8.49
CA ALA A 618 29.71 5.11 8.99
C ALA A 618 31.24 5.00 8.83
N GLY A 619 31.77 3.81 8.53
CA GLY A 619 33.20 3.48 8.57
C GLY A 619 34.09 4.04 7.44
N SER A 620 33.58 4.85 6.51
CA SER A 620 34.43 5.59 5.57
C SER A 620 34.91 6.88 6.25
N THR A 621 35.99 6.78 7.04
CA THR A 621 36.72 7.92 7.59
C THR A 621 37.07 8.94 6.50
N PRO A 622 36.59 10.19 6.56
CA PRO A 622 37.14 11.26 5.77
C PRO A 622 38.35 11.81 6.53
N SER A 623 39.55 11.71 5.97
CA SER A 623 40.64 12.62 6.30
C SER A 623 40.33 14.02 5.73
N GLY A 624 39.21 14.60 6.17
CA GLY A 624 38.62 15.84 5.67
C GLY A 624 37.41 16.25 6.53
N PRO A 625 37.02 17.53 6.54
CA PRO A 625 35.91 18.01 7.37
C PRO A 625 34.64 17.21 7.10
N LEU A 626 33.89 16.89 8.17
CA LEU A 626 32.68 16.05 8.18
C LEU A 626 31.80 16.35 6.96
N PRO A 627 31.53 15.38 6.07
CA PRO A 627 30.64 15.62 4.95
C PRO A 627 29.21 15.72 5.47
N ASP A 628 28.59 16.87 5.27
CA ASP A 628 27.14 17.11 5.35
C ASP A 628 26.30 16.24 4.37
N SER A 629 26.76 15.06 3.94
CA SER A 629 26.20 14.38 2.78
C SER A 629 26.23 12.85 2.80
N ASN A 630 26.07 12.18 3.95
CA ASN A 630 25.66 10.76 3.92
C ASN A 630 24.18 10.70 3.47
N PRO A 631 23.89 10.24 2.23
CA PRO A 631 22.54 10.28 1.68
C PRO A 631 21.60 9.30 2.40
N VAL A 632 22.15 8.22 2.96
CA VAL A 632 21.44 7.25 3.79
C VAL A 632 21.05 7.90 5.12
N LEU A 633 21.97 8.56 5.83
CA LEU A 633 21.62 9.30 7.06
C LEU A 633 20.52 10.34 6.79
N GLY A 634 20.63 11.08 5.70
CA GLY A 634 19.60 12.04 5.27
C GLY A 634 18.24 11.40 5.00
N LEU A 635 18.20 10.18 4.46
CA LEU A 635 16.95 9.41 4.32
C LEU A 635 16.31 9.12 5.67
N TYR A 636 17.08 8.59 6.63
CA TYR A 636 16.55 8.24 7.96
C TYR A 636 16.01 9.47 8.70
N GLN A 637 16.71 10.60 8.62
CA GLN A 637 16.23 11.88 9.16
C GLN A 637 14.92 12.35 8.49
N ARG A 638 14.83 12.24 7.15
CA ARG A 638 13.57 12.54 6.42
C ARG A 638 12.43 11.63 6.85
N LEU A 639 12.68 10.32 7.01
CA LEU A 639 11.67 9.37 7.46
C LEU A 639 11.20 9.66 8.89
N HIS A 640 12.11 10.09 9.77
CA HIS A 640 11.75 10.51 11.12
C HIS A 640 10.84 11.75 11.12
N ALA A 641 11.19 12.78 10.33
CA ALA A 641 10.36 13.98 10.19
C ALA A 641 8.98 13.65 9.59
N LEU A 642 8.97 12.80 8.55
CA LEU A 642 7.76 12.35 7.88
C LEU A 642 6.83 11.55 8.81
N SER A 643 7.38 10.70 9.67
CA SER A 643 6.61 9.96 10.67
C SER A 643 5.81 10.92 11.56
N GLY A 644 6.43 12.00 12.03
CA GLY A 644 5.75 13.00 12.86
C GLY A 644 4.63 13.73 12.11
N SER A 645 4.92 14.21 10.89
CA SER A 645 3.93 14.97 10.11
C SER A 645 2.73 14.11 9.67
N THR A 646 2.97 12.88 9.20
CA THR A 646 1.91 11.98 8.72
C THR A 646 0.97 11.52 9.83
N VAL A 647 1.50 11.25 11.03
CA VAL A 647 0.66 10.94 12.20
C VAL A 647 -0.18 12.15 12.60
N SER A 648 0.41 13.35 12.64
CA SER A 648 -0.31 14.59 12.95
C SER A 648 -1.42 14.88 11.95
N GLU A 649 -1.16 14.72 10.65
CA GLU A 649 -2.17 14.89 9.59
C GLU A 649 -3.32 13.88 9.73
N ALA A 650 -3.01 12.62 10.08
CA ALA A 650 -4.05 11.61 10.33
C ALA A 650 -4.91 11.97 11.56
N GLU A 651 -4.30 12.47 12.63
CA GLU A 651 -5.00 12.91 13.85
C GLU A 651 -5.86 14.16 13.59
N GLU A 652 -5.40 15.10 12.77
CA GLU A 652 -6.21 16.22 12.28
C GLU A 652 -7.40 15.74 11.43
N GLY A 653 -7.22 14.67 10.64
CA GLY A 653 -8.28 13.99 9.90
C GLY A 653 -9.42 13.48 10.80
N ILE A 654 -9.09 12.93 11.98
CA ILE A 654 -10.07 12.49 12.98
C ILE A 654 -10.90 13.69 13.47
N LEU A 655 -10.24 14.80 13.82
CA LEU A 655 -10.94 16.01 14.27
C LEU A 655 -11.83 16.61 13.18
N ALA A 656 -11.35 16.61 11.93
CA ALA A 656 -12.12 17.06 10.78
C ALA A 656 -13.35 16.17 10.55
N ALA A 657 -13.24 14.86 10.78
CA ALA A 657 -14.36 13.92 10.65
C ALA A 657 -15.50 14.23 11.64
N TYR A 658 -15.17 14.52 12.91
CA TYR A 658 -16.18 14.95 13.90
C TYR A 658 -16.85 16.27 13.52
N ARG A 659 -16.06 17.27 13.09
CA ARG A 659 -16.57 18.60 12.71
C ARG A 659 -17.44 18.58 11.46
N ARG A 660 -17.12 17.71 10.49
CA ARG A 660 -17.86 17.60 9.20
C ARG A 660 -18.96 16.54 9.22
N SER A 661 -19.24 15.93 10.38
CA SER A 661 -20.20 14.82 10.52
C SER A 661 -19.87 13.59 9.66
N ALA A 662 -18.59 13.36 9.34
CA ALA A 662 -18.14 12.19 8.59
C ALA A 662 -17.89 11.00 9.53
N TYR A 663 -18.92 10.61 10.27
CA TYR A 663 -18.80 9.76 11.46
C TYR A 663 -18.29 8.34 11.19
N THR A 664 -18.66 7.71 10.07
CA THR A 664 -18.18 6.36 9.71
C THR A 664 -16.66 6.33 9.48
N ARG A 665 -16.05 7.47 9.12
CA ARG A 665 -14.60 7.59 8.91
C ARG A 665 -13.80 7.77 10.19
N VAL A 666 -14.43 8.13 11.31
CA VAL A 666 -13.73 8.34 12.59
C VAL A 666 -12.98 7.08 13.00
N ARG A 667 -13.67 5.92 12.97
CA ARG A 667 -13.07 4.62 13.28
C ARG A 667 -11.89 4.29 12.38
N GLU A 668 -12.06 4.45 11.07
CA GLU A 668 -11.01 4.18 10.07
C GLU A 668 -9.79 5.05 10.30
N PHE A 669 -9.97 6.36 10.54
CA PHE A 669 -8.88 7.28 10.80
C PHE A 669 -8.18 7.01 12.12
N THR A 670 -8.89 6.64 13.20
CA THR A 670 -8.27 6.24 14.46
C THR A 670 -7.42 4.97 14.28
N GLN A 671 -7.95 3.95 13.60
CA GLN A 671 -7.18 2.73 13.31
C GLN A 671 -5.96 3.03 12.43
N PHE A 672 -6.13 3.90 11.43
CA PHE A 672 -5.05 4.30 10.53
C PHE A 672 -3.96 5.08 11.26
N ALA A 673 -4.31 6.07 12.10
CA ALA A 673 -3.36 6.82 12.92
C ALA A 673 -2.58 5.88 13.86
N LYS A 674 -3.27 4.94 14.52
CA LYS A 674 -2.63 3.92 15.36
C LYS A 674 -1.65 3.05 14.56
N ARG A 675 -2.03 2.61 13.35
CA ARG A 675 -1.12 1.86 12.45
C ARG A 675 0.09 2.68 12.03
N LEU A 676 -0.07 3.96 11.70
CA LEU A 676 1.03 4.86 11.34
C LEU A 676 2.01 5.09 12.50
N ARG A 677 1.50 5.28 13.74
CA ARG A 677 2.34 5.44 14.94
C ARG A 677 3.26 4.24 15.18
N HIS A 678 2.81 3.04 14.79
CA HIS A 678 3.51 1.78 15.00
C HIS A 678 4.06 1.17 13.69
N ALA A 679 4.17 1.95 12.62
CA ALA A 679 4.71 1.45 11.36
C ALA A 679 6.20 1.07 11.53
N ASP A 680 6.55 -0.16 11.16
CA ASP A 680 7.89 -0.73 11.36
C ASP A 680 9.00 0.12 10.76
N VAL A 681 8.79 0.66 9.55
CA VAL A 681 9.76 1.54 8.87
C VAL A 681 10.06 2.79 9.70
N PHE A 682 9.04 3.41 10.31
CA PHE A 682 9.20 4.60 11.14
C PHE A 682 9.84 4.29 12.49
N LEU A 683 9.48 3.17 13.12
CA LEU A 683 10.09 2.72 14.36
C LEU A 683 11.56 2.36 14.15
N THR A 684 11.87 1.61 13.08
CA THR A 684 13.23 1.21 12.72
C THR A 684 14.08 2.43 12.37
N ALA A 685 13.54 3.39 11.61
CA ALA A 685 14.29 4.61 11.31
C ALA A 685 14.65 5.41 12.57
N ARG A 686 13.73 5.49 13.55
CA ARG A 686 13.98 6.13 14.84
C ARG A 686 15.05 5.39 15.66
N LEU A 687 14.96 4.07 15.70
CA LEU A 687 15.91 3.20 16.40
C LEU A 687 17.32 3.34 15.82
N GLU A 688 17.46 3.28 14.49
CA GLU A 688 18.74 3.45 13.80
C GLU A 688 19.36 4.83 14.03
N LEU A 689 18.56 5.90 14.07
CA LEU A 689 19.06 7.23 14.40
C LEU A 689 19.59 7.30 15.84
N VAL A 690 18.93 6.64 16.80
CA VAL A 690 19.42 6.53 18.18
C VAL A 690 20.73 5.73 18.22
N TYR A 691 20.81 4.60 17.51
CA TYR A 691 22.05 3.83 17.42
C TYR A 691 23.19 4.62 16.81
N TRP A 692 22.95 5.33 15.70
CA TRP A 692 23.95 6.18 15.07
C TRP A 692 24.44 7.29 16.03
N GLN A 693 23.53 7.93 16.76
CA GLN A 693 23.89 8.94 17.77
C GLN A 693 24.76 8.34 18.88
N VAL A 694 24.41 7.16 19.41
CA VAL A 694 25.14 6.55 20.52
C VAL A 694 26.48 5.94 20.09
N ALA A 695 26.52 5.28 18.92
CA ALA A 695 27.67 4.48 18.49
C ALA A 695 28.65 5.22 17.58
N VAL A 696 28.20 6.24 16.82
CA VAL A 696 29.03 6.94 15.81
C VAL A 696 29.37 8.37 16.23
N MET A 697 28.45 9.08 16.90
CA MET A 697 28.64 10.46 17.36
C MET A 697 28.58 10.57 18.90
N PRO A 698 29.59 10.07 19.63
CA PRO A 698 29.58 10.04 21.10
C PRO A 698 29.64 11.42 21.78
N ASP A 699 29.76 12.53 21.03
CA ASP A 699 29.83 13.87 21.60
C ASP A 699 28.46 14.30 22.19
N GLU A 700 28.47 14.38 23.51
CA GLU A 700 27.37 14.73 24.43
C GLU A 700 26.31 13.64 24.69
N TYR A 701 26.70 12.64 25.49
CA TYR A 701 25.78 11.79 26.28
C TYR A 701 24.59 12.57 26.90
N VAL A 702 24.77 13.84 27.24
CA VAL A 702 23.75 14.75 27.81
C VAL A 702 22.66 15.14 26.81
N VAL A 703 22.97 15.26 25.51
CA VAL A 703 22.00 15.58 24.44
C VAL A 703 21.17 14.35 24.07
N CYS A 704 21.80 13.17 24.03
CA CYS A 704 21.11 11.90 23.84
C CYS A 704 20.08 11.65 24.97
N PHE A 705 20.44 11.91 26.23
CA PHE A 705 19.51 11.78 27.36
C PHE A 705 18.32 12.75 27.25
N LYS A 706 18.54 14.01 26.82
CA LYS A 706 17.47 15.01 26.60
C LYS A 706 16.53 14.68 25.44
N LEU A 707 17.02 14.02 24.39
CA LEU A 707 16.22 13.58 23.25
C LEU A 707 15.38 12.34 23.58
N LEU A 708 15.94 11.39 24.33
CA LEU A 708 15.22 10.21 24.82
C LEU A 708 14.20 10.59 25.91
N SER A 709 14.52 11.53 26.79
CA SER A 709 13.64 11.95 27.89
C SER A 709 12.42 12.79 27.46
N ARG A 710 12.42 13.36 26.24
CA ARG A 710 11.25 14.09 25.72
C ARG A 710 10.05 13.19 25.39
N LYS A 711 10.22 11.86 25.36
CA LYS A 711 9.10 10.90 25.19
C LYS A 711 8.81 10.06 26.43
N SER A 712 9.63 10.12 27.47
CA SER A 712 9.43 9.30 28.68
C SER A 712 8.48 9.91 29.72
N CYS A 713 7.95 11.13 29.51
CA CYS A 713 6.95 11.71 30.42
C CYS A 713 5.48 11.34 30.07
N THR A 714 5.24 10.42 29.13
CA THR A 714 3.87 10.01 28.75
C THR A 714 3.50 8.57 29.13
N THR A 715 4.36 7.85 29.84
CA THR A 715 4.06 6.51 30.37
C THR A 715 4.66 6.36 31.76
N ALA A 716 4.13 7.10 32.73
CA ALA A 716 4.23 6.79 34.15
C ALA A 716 3.17 7.62 34.90
N THR A 717 1.93 7.16 34.82
CA THR A 717 0.91 7.04 35.89
C THR A 717 -0.38 6.54 35.27
#